data_AF-A0AAD1H885-F1
#
_entry.id   AF-A0AAD1H885-F1
#
_cell.length_a   1.000
_cell.length_b   1.000
_cell.length_c   1.000
_cell.angle_alpha   90.00
_cell.angle_beta   90.00
_cell.angle_gamma   90.00
#
_symmetry.space_group_name_H-M   'P 1'
#
loop_
_entity.id
_entity.type
_entity.pdbx_description
1 polymer ?
#
loop_
_entity_poly.entity_id
_entity_poly.type
_entity_poly.pdbx_seq_one_letter_code
_entity_poly.pdbx_strand_id
1 'polypeptide(L)'
;MNRLRRLNPSIPLVAVLLLLTAIPRLINLTGSPTRLDDEGTYVAQAYAITEWGELAHYTYWYDHPPAGWLQLAVWNLFVGNEFGGSAVVAGRYLVALVAVLTAALLWTLARRIGMSRMAAAAAVTVYAVSPLAISLSRSVYLDNLAIAWLLGALVLVCSPRHRLSAIFGAAACFGICVLTKETMFLFVPMLAWLVWIKTAPATRRYALTVFAAVFGVVVSTYALMAVVRGELLPGPGHVSLWEGIKFQLWQREDSGALGDPQSLKRHTIDEWLALDPVLPWLGAPIALTGLVIERVRPFAVGLLILVVTVVRPGYLPVPFVIAAVPFIALLAAGIGEAAVARLRRRLEAPRPYARYLRTAAVAATVLFASVVVSLWLPSYHSVLVADNDAPMRQAQQWINQNVPKPDRLIVDDALWVDLVDDGRDRRNVVWSYKVDTDQQVQNWAPRGWADYEWVVSTASMRANMPDQGVLTDAMSHARPVATFGSGGKRVDILRVDTGSSSEPSAAAVPAFGSQVAARLDAASNPDARAALQSRTVDQRVVAGLAVLASTQPVVLDGFSSTDAERIAGTPQRELTLRGTPDELQRIAAFFDRQSEPFAVESAEIDGDRIRIRFPAGATDVGLGEGSPAAPGGPAAVRVADMRKTAPADHIEFVRIDGGAGGSVHAGAGPDPAAYRTMPAGTYVMMTVGDRGGAPKMRQAFTVMPGGAYTLALFSAAESADVAAQLAPDSAPDGSAVRLLHAAGVAGAVRLTLTPPGGEPTVLADNAQYGLITGYAPMPAGRYDAAVTANGHEWRLPVELADGGPTTLVLNDGPDGPLLQQMHDVPGAAARLDPPDLTMPAAGSVPEKTPSQTVREGTSRSKAIPAVLCTVVIVGAAVLVAKTLRRQRQW
;
A
#
# COMPACT_ATOMS: atom_id res chain seq x y z
N MET A 1 38.69 -37.53 20.81
CA MET A 1 37.44 -37.73 21.59
C MET A 1 37.47 -37.26 23.06
N ASN A 2 38.60 -36.79 23.64
CA ASN A 2 38.68 -36.44 25.07
C ASN A 2 38.45 -34.96 25.48
N ARG A 3 38.20 -34.02 24.55
CA ARG A 3 37.98 -32.60 24.89
C ARG A 3 36.52 -32.22 25.19
N LEU A 4 35.53 -32.99 24.76
CA LEU A 4 34.10 -32.70 24.95
C LEU A 4 33.57 -33.03 26.36
N ARG A 5 34.28 -33.87 27.13
CA ARG A 5 33.87 -34.26 28.51
C ARG A 5 34.10 -33.17 29.59
N ARG A 6 34.76 -32.05 29.26
CA ARG A 6 35.03 -30.95 30.22
C ARG A 6 34.06 -29.77 30.12
N LEU A 7 33.06 -29.82 29.24
CA LEU A 7 32.04 -28.79 29.15
C LEU A 7 30.95 -29.02 30.20
N ASN A 8 30.50 -27.95 30.87
CA ASN A 8 29.31 -28.01 31.72
C ASN A 8 28.17 -28.61 30.88
N PRO A 9 27.54 -29.72 31.29
CA PRO A 9 26.57 -30.45 30.47
C PRO A 9 25.33 -29.63 30.09
N SER A 10 25.12 -28.46 30.70
CA SER A 10 24.10 -27.50 30.28
C SER A 10 24.43 -26.76 28.98
N ILE A 11 25.70 -26.60 28.61
CA ILE A 11 26.10 -25.81 27.43
C ILE A 11 25.59 -26.42 26.12
N PRO A 12 25.83 -27.72 25.82
CA PRO A 12 25.34 -28.30 24.57
C PRO A 12 23.81 -28.31 24.51
N LEU A 13 23.15 -28.58 25.64
CA LEU A 13 21.69 -28.58 25.73
C LEU A 13 21.11 -27.19 25.44
N VAL A 14 21.68 -26.13 26.02
CA VAL A 14 21.25 -24.76 25.72
C VAL A 14 21.48 -24.44 24.26
N ALA A 15 22.64 -24.78 23.68
CA ALA A 15 22.90 -24.54 22.27
C ALA A 15 21.85 -25.22 21.36
N VAL A 16 21.49 -26.48 21.64
CA VAL A 16 20.42 -27.19 20.92
C VAL A 16 19.07 -26.49 21.06
N LEU A 17 18.72 -26.02 22.26
CA LEU A 17 17.47 -25.31 22.51
C LEU A 17 17.41 -23.94 21.80
N LEU A 18 18.53 -23.22 21.74
CA LEU A 18 18.63 -21.96 21.02
C LEU A 18 18.51 -22.19 19.51
N LEU A 19 19.14 -23.23 18.97
CA LEU A 19 18.97 -23.63 17.56
C LEU A 19 17.52 -24.06 17.28
N LEU A 20 16.90 -24.83 18.18
CA LEU A 20 15.49 -25.22 18.10
C LEU A 20 14.54 -24.02 18.15
N THR A 21 14.96 -22.91 18.77
CA THR A 21 14.19 -21.66 18.78
C THR A 21 14.40 -20.89 17.46
N ALA A 22 15.65 -20.78 17.02
CA ALA A 22 16.05 -19.99 15.86
C ALA A 22 15.57 -20.60 14.53
N ILE A 23 15.81 -21.90 14.31
CA ILE A 23 15.57 -22.55 13.01
C ILE A 23 14.10 -22.42 12.58
N PRO A 24 13.11 -22.79 13.41
CA PRO A 24 11.71 -22.62 13.02
C PRO A 24 11.41 -21.17 12.73
N ARG A 25 11.94 -20.19 13.49
CA ARG A 25 11.65 -18.77 13.25
C ARG A 25 12.25 -18.22 11.96
N LEU A 26 13.36 -18.77 11.48
CA LEU A 26 14.02 -18.30 10.26
C LEU A 26 13.50 -18.96 8.97
N ILE A 27 12.93 -20.18 9.06
CA ILE A 27 12.32 -20.85 7.91
C ILE A 27 11.14 -20.02 7.39
N ASN A 28 11.15 -19.64 6.10
CA ASN A 28 10.06 -18.89 5.46
C ASN A 28 9.71 -17.56 6.18
N LEU A 29 10.70 -16.90 6.81
CA LEU A 29 10.48 -15.63 7.53
C LEU A 29 9.94 -14.51 6.62
N THR A 30 10.35 -14.51 5.34
CA THR A 30 9.92 -13.54 4.33
C THR A 30 8.52 -13.82 3.80
N GLY A 31 8.07 -15.08 3.83
CA GLY A 31 6.76 -15.48 3.29
C GLY A 31 5.66 -15.63 4.34
N SER A 32 6.00 -15.83 5.61
CA SER A 32 5.02 -16.00 6.68
C SER A 32 5.50 -15.47 8.05
N PRO A 33 4.64 -14.75 8.80
CA PRO A 33 3.25 -14.42 8.47
C PRO A 33 3.12 -13.31 7.40
N THR A 34 1.90 -13.03 6.92
CA THR A 34 1.63 -11.82 6.12
C THR A 34 2.07 -10.59 6.92
N ARG A 35 2.63 -9.57 6.27
CA ARG A 35 2.92 -8.29 6.94
C ARG A 35 1.62 -7.63 7.38
N LEU A 36 1.62 -7.04 8.58
CA LEU A 36 0.47 -6.38 9.19
C LEU A 36 0.78 -4.91 9.50
N ASP A 37 -0.28 -4.15 9.72
CA ASP A 37 -0.29 -2.73 10.09
C ASP A 37 0.74 -2.39 11.19
N ASP A 38 0.65 -3.03 12.36
CA ASP A 38 1.54 -2.79 13.51
C ASP A 38 3.04 -2.93 13.12
N GLU A 39 3.38 -3.92 12.28
CA GLU A 39 4.77 -4.12 11.85
C GLU A 39 5.26 -2.96 10.97
N GLY A 40 4.40 -2.53 10.05
CA GLY A 40 4.63 -1.34 9.23
C GLY A 40 4.79 -0.09 10.10
N THR A 41 3.94 0.03 11.12
CA THR A 41 3.92 1.19 12.00
C THR A 41 5.27 1.41 12.68
N TYR A 42 5.77 0.40 13.38
CA TYR A 42 7.01 0.54 14.16
C TYR A 42 8.25 0.65 13.27
N VAL A 43 8.25 0.03 12.09
CA VAL A 43 9.37 0.13 11.16
C VAL A 43 9.41 1.50 10.48
N ALA A 44 8.27 2.11 10.16
CA ALA A 44 8.24 3.47 9.64
C ALA A 44 8.61 4.52 10.68
N GLN A 45 8.21 4.34 11.94
CA GLN A 45 8.69 5.17 13.03
C GLN A 45 10.21 5.03 13.22
N ALA A 46 10.75 3.81 13.11
CA ALA A 46 12.19 3.60 13.13
C ALA A 46 12.91 4.27 11.95
N TYR A 47 12.33 4.19 10.75
CA TYR A 47 12.83 4.85 9.53
C TYR A 47 12.89 6.37 9.69
N ALA A 48 11.83 7.00 10.23
CA ALA A 48 11.79 8.44 10.49
C ALA A 48 12.93 8.91 11.42
N ILE A 49 13.31 8.08 12.40
CA ILE A 49 14.42 8.38 13.30
C ILE A 49 15.76 8.36 12.54
N THR A 50 15.98 7.35 11.71
CA THR A 50 17.27 7.20 11.01
C THR A 50 17.43 8.20 9.87
N GLU A 51 16.37 8.48 9.13
CA GLU A 51 16.43 9.34 7.94
C GLU A 51 16.23 10.83 8.28
N TRP A 52 15.35 11.15 9.24
CA TRP A 52 14.92 12.54 9.49
C TRP A 52 15.17 13.02 10.91
N GLY A 53 15.58 12.14 11.83
CA GLY A 53 15.71 12.48 13.25
C GLY A 53 14.37 12.78 13.93
N GLU A 54 13.25 12.34 13.35
CA GLU A 54 11.89 12.53 13.86
C GLU A 54 11.41 11.26 14.59
N LEU A 55 10.62 11.38 15.65
CA LEU A 55 10.14 10.21 16.42
C LEU A 55 9.09 9.37 15.67
N ALA A 56 8.42 9.97 14.68
CA ALA A 56 7.46 9.35 13.80
C ALA A 56 7.51 10.07 12.44
N HIS A 57 7.05 9.40 11.39
CA HIS A 57 7.00 9.93 10.01
C HIS A 57 5.80 10.87 9.77
N TYR A 58 4.88 10.95 10.74
CA TYR A 58 3.82 11.97 10.87
C TYR A 58 3.87 12.60 12.27
N THR A 59 2.76 13.17 12.73
CA THR A 59 2.61 13.68 14.09
C THR A 59 2.78 12.56 15.12
N TYR A 60 3.85 12.62 15.92
CA TYR A 60 4.01 11.75 17.09
C TYR A 60 3.03 12.16 18.18
N TRP A 61 2.09 11.28 18.54
CA TRP A 61 0.90 11.63 19.34
C TRP A 61 0.82 10.86 20.68
N TYR A 62 1.95 10.35 21.17
CA TYR A 62 2.07 9.66 22.47
C TYR A 62 1.21 8.38 22.60
N ASP A 63 0.93 7.71 21.48
CA ASP A 63 0.29 6.39 21.45
C ASP A 63 1.09 5.31 22.18
N HIS A 64 2.39 5.26 21.90
CA HIS A 64 3.33 4.35 22.54
C HIS A 64 4.61 5.10 22.95
N PRO A 65 5.33 4.69 24.01
CA PRO A 65 6.64 5.24 24.30
C PRO A 65 7.69 4.75 23.27
N PRO A 66 8.68 5.58 22.91
CA PRO A 66 9.49 5.36 21.71
C PRO A 66 10.61 4.32 21.83
N ALA A 67 10.85 3.74 23.02
CA ALA A 67 12.02 2.88 23.21
C ALA A 67 11.96 1.61 22.34
N GLY A 68 10.76 1.18 21.93
CA GLY A 68 10.57 0.04 21.04
C GLY A 68 11.15 0.27 19.64
N TRP A 69 10.70 1.29 18.93
CA TRP A 69 11.21 1.59 17.59
C TRP A 69 12.57 2.28 17.60
N LEU A 70 13.02 2.88 18.71
CA LEU A 70 14.43 3.27 18.88
C LEU A 70 15.38 2.07 18.78
N GLN A 71 14.99 0.90 19.31
CA GLN A 71 15.78 -0.33 19.17
C GLN A 71 15.78 -0.84 17.71
N LEU A 72 14.65 -0.69 17.01
CA LEU A 72 14.55 -0.99 15.57
C LEU A 72 15.42 -0.04 14.74
N ALA A 73 15.40 1.27 15.04
CA ALA A 73 16.23 2.26 14.37
C ALA A 73 17.72 1.94 14.51
N VAL A 74 18.18 1.60 15.73
CA VAL A 74 19.56 1.15 15.96
C VAL A 74 19.90 -0.09 15.14
N TRP A 75 18.98 -1.06 15.04
CA TRP A 75 19.18 -2.24 14.19
C TRP A 75 19.30 -1.86 12.71
N ASN A 76 18.41 -1.01 12.20
CA ASN A 76 18.39 -0.57 10.81
C ASN A 76 19.68 0.19 10.44
N LEU A 77 20.27 0.97 11.35
CA LEU A 77 21.59 1.60 11.14
C LEU A 77 22.71 0.59 10.85
N PHE A 78 22.61 -0.64 11.34
CA PHE A 78 23.62 -1.68 11.11
C PHE A 78 23.36 -2.53 9.86
N VAL A 79 22.09 -2.84 9.56
CA VAL A 79 21.74 -3.79 8.48
C VAL A 79 21.18 -3.14 7.22
N GLY A 80 20.66 -1.92 7.32
CA GLY A 80 19.90 -1.24 6.27
C GLY A 80 18.43 -1.64 6.24
N ASN A 81 17.57 -0.73 5.74
CA ASN A 81 16.12 -0.94 5.67
C ASN A 81 15.76 -2.05 4.68
N GLU A 82 16.47 -2.19 3.56
CA GLU A 82 16.20 -3.24 2.56
C GLU A 82 16.63 -4.66 3.00
N PHE A 83 17.14 -4.85 4.23
CA PHE A 83 17.69 -6.13 4.65
C PHE A 83 16.65 -7.26 4.63
N GLY A 84 16.85 -8.22 3.72
CA GLY A 84 15.92 -9.34 3.53
C GLY A 84 14.78 -9.06 2.54
N GLY A 85 14.79 -7.92 1.86
CA GLY A 85 13.89 -7.56 0.76
C GLY A 85 12.84 -6.49 1.09
N SER A 86 12.65 -6.16 2.37
CA SER A 86 11.80 -5.05 2.83
C SER A 86 12.16 -4.60 4.24
N ALA A 87 11.74 -3.39 4.60
CA ALA A 87 11.97 -2.83 5.94
C ALA A 87 11.30 -3.66 7.04
N VAL A 88 10.10 -4.17 6.80
CA VAL A 88 9.43 -5.06 7.75
C VAL A 88 10.24 -6.33 7.97
N VAL A 89 10.72 -6.97 6.89
CA VAL A 89 11.56 -8.17 7.00
C VAL A 89 12.86 -7.88 7.76
N ALA A 90 13.47 -6.71 7.56
CA ALA A 90 14.64 -6.30 8.33
C ALA A 90 14.35 -6.31 9.84
N GLY A 91 13.22 -5.73 10.24
CA GLY A 91 12.72 -5.79 11.62
C GLY A 91 12.42 -7.22 12.11
N ARG A 92 11.88 -8.09 11.24
CA ARG A 92 11.59 -9.50 11.57
C ARG A 92 12.84 -10.28 11.96
N TYR A 93 13.98 -10.01 11.33
CA TYR A 93 15.26 -10.61 11.71
C TYR A 93 15.71 -10.18 13.11
N LEU A 94 15.47 -8.92 13.50
CA LEU A 94 15.74 -8.46 14.87
C LEU A 94 14.89 -9.21 15.88
N VAL A 95 13.57 -9.26 15.69
CA VAL A 95 12.68 -9.93 16.68
C VAL A 95 12.92 -11.45 16.73
N ALA A 96 13.32 -12.08 15.62
CA ALA A 96 13.75 -13.48 15.63
C ALA A 96 15.03 -13.68 16.47
N LEU A 97 16.02 -12.78 16.38
CA LEU A 97 17.20 -12.78 17.26
C LEU A 97 16.80 -12.57 18.72
N VAL A 98 15.87 -11.66 18.98
CA VAL A 98 15.35 -11.38 20.31
C VAL A 98 14.57 -12.57 20.87
N ALA A 99 13.91 -13.36 20.05
CA ALA A 99 13.27 -14.61 20.47
C ALA A 99 14.31 -15.65 20.96
N VAL A 100 15.47 -15.74 20.31
CA VAL A 100 16.58 -16.59 20.77
C VAL A 100 17.16 -16.07 22.09
N LEU A 101 17.30 -14.75 22.24
CA LEU A 101 17.70 -14.14 23.52
C LEU A 101 16.66 -14.43 24.62
N THR A 102 15.37 -14.34 24.30
CA THR A 102 14.25 -14.67 25.17
C THR A 102 14.33 -16.13 25.64
N ALA A 103 14.62 -17.07 24.75
CA ALA A 103 14.85 -18.48 25.11
C ALA A 103 16.05 -18.66 26.06
N ALA A 104 17.16 -17.94 25.82
CA ALA A 104 18.33 -17.98 26.70
C ALA A 104 18.04 -17.41 28.10
N LEU A 105 17.29 -16.31 28.16
CA LEU A 105 16.85 -15.67 29.40
C LEU A 105 15.84 -16.55 30.14
N LEU A 106 14.90 -17.18 29.43
CA LEU A 106 13.92 -18.13 29.98
C LEU A 106 14.62 -19.34 30.60
N TRP A 107 15.58 -19.96 29.90
CA TRP A 107 16.43 -21.00 30.46
C TRP A 107 17.11 -20.51 31.74
N THR A 108 17.75 -19.34 31.68
CA THR A 108 18.51 -18.80 32.81
C THR A 108 17.60 -18.52 34.01
N LEU A 109 16.40 -17.99 33.78
CA LEU A 109 15.41 -17.74 34.81
C LEU A 109 14.97 -19.05 35.46
N ALA A 110 14.58 -20.05 34.66
CA ALA A 110 14.21 -21.39 35.13
C ALA A 110 15.31 -21.99 36.02
N ARG A 111 16.58 -21.88 35.58
CA ARG A 111 17.73 -22.33 36.37
C ARG A 111 17.89 -21.56 37.68
N ARG A 112 17.69 -20.24 37.68
CA ARG A 112 17.84 -19.37 38.87
C ARG A 112 16.74 -19.54 39.90
N ILE A 113 15.53 -19.86 39.47
CA ILE A 113 14.43 -20.17 40.40
C ILE A 113 14.50 -21.60 40.94
N GLY A 114 15.50 -22.39 40.53
CA GLY A 114 15.80 -23.71 41.09
C GLY A 114 15.12 -24.89 40.39
N MET A 115 14.66 -24.73 39.15
CA MET A 115 14.20 -25.87 38.34
C MET A 115 15.36 -26.81 38.01
N SER A 116 15.09 -28.06 37.65
CA SER A 116 16.04 -29.01 37.07
C SER A 116 16.37 -28.66 35.62
N ARG A 117 17.41 -29.30 35.06
CA ARG A 117 17.85 -29.02 33.68
C ARG A 117 16.77 -29.45 32.68
N MET A 118 16.08 -30.55 32.99
CA MET A 118 15.02 -31.08 32.14
C MET A 118 13.77 -30.18 32.20
N ALA A 119 13.41 -29.67 33.37
CA ALA A 119 12.31 -28.71 33.49
C ALA A 119 12.63 -27.38 32.77
N ALA A 120 13.85 -26.87 32.92
CA ALA A 120 14.29 -25.69 32.16
C ALA A 120 14.30 -25.96 30.65
N ALA A 121 14.70 -27.16 30.21
CA ALA A 121 14.65 -27.56 28.81
C ALA A 121 13.21 -27.60 28.30
N ALA A 122 12.30 -28.22 29.06
CA ALA A 122 10.89 -28.31 28.71
C ALA A 122 10.24 -26.93 28.55
N ALA A 123 10.53 -25.98 29.46
CA ALA A 123 10.03 -24.61 29.34
C ALA A 123 10.49 -23.95 28.03
N VAL A 124 11.77 -24.06 27.69
CA VAL A 124 12.29 -23.50 26.43
C VAL A 124 11.75 -24.24 25.22
N THR A 125 11.62 -25.57 25.27
CA THR A 125 11.06 -26.36 24.17
C THR A 125 9.63 -25.92 23.86
N VAL A 126 8.76 -25.77 24.88
CA VAL A 126 7.37 -25.31 24.69
C VAL A 126 7.34 -23.95 23.98
N TYR A 127 8.17 -22.99 24.40
CA TYR A 127 8.30 -21.69 23.74
C TYR A 127 8.91 -21.78 22.32
N ALA A 128 9.88 -22.68 22.13
CA ALA A 128 10.60 -22.83 20.88
C ALA A 128 9.70 -23.39 19.77
N VAL A 129 8.84 -24.36 20.11
CA VAL A 129 8.07 -25.14 19.12
C VAL A 129 6.60 -24.75 19.01
N SER A 130 5.99 -24.03 19.96
CA SER A 130 4.60 -23.58 19.82
C SER A 130 4.40 -22.78 18.52
N PRO A 131 3.46 -23.13 17.63
CA PRO A 131 3.23 -22.39 16.39
C PRO A 131 2.80 -20.95 16.64
N LEU A 132 2.01 -20.70 17.70
CA LEU A 132 1.66 -19.35 18.17
C LEU A 132 2.92 -18.56 18.57
N ALA A 133 3.80 -19.17 19.36
CA ALA A 133 5.05 -18.54 19.76
C ALA A 133 5.96 -18.26 18.56
N ILE A 134 6.06 -19.18 17.60
CA ILE A 134 6.85 -19.00 16.37
C ILE A 134 6.28 -17.85 15.54
N SER A 135 4.98 -17.88 15.24
CA SER A 135 4.31 -16.86 14.42
C SER A 135 4.48 -15.46 15.02
N LEU A 136 4.09 -15.28 16.29
CA LEU A 136 4.09 -13.97 16.92
C LEU A 136 5.49 -13.41 17.21
N SER A 137 6.50 -14.27 17.44
CA SER A 137 7.89 -13.82 17.63
C SER A 137 8.70 -13.65 16.35
N ARG A 138 8.05 -13.82 15.19
CA ARG A 138 8.56 -13.36 13.90
C ARG A 138 8.03 -11.99 13.52
N SER A 139 6.82 -11.65 13.95
CA SER A 139 6.21 -10.36 13.68
C SER A 139 6.89 -9.25 14.49
N VAL A 140 7.08 -8.09 13.87
CA VAL A 140 7.68 -6.88 14.48
C VAL A 140 6.72 -6.23 15.48
N TYR A 141 6.40 -6.93 16.56
CA TYR A 141 5.66 -6.39 17.70
C TYR A 141 6.63 -5.92 18.78
N LEU A 142 6.37 -4.75 19.34
CA LEU A 142 7.16 -4.21 20.47
C LEU A 142 7.14 -5.15 21.70
N ASP A 143 6.08 -5.94 21.88
CA ASP A 143 5.95 -6.96 22.92
C ASP A 143 7.10 -7.98 22.90
N ASN A 144 7.61 -8.35 21.72
CA ASN A 144 8.77 -9.25 21.59
C ASN A 144 10.06 -8.64 22.13
N LEU A 145 10.25 -7.33 21.93
CA LEU A 145 11.39 -6.60 22.50
C LEU A 145 11.21 -6.45 24.02
N ALA A 146 10.01 -6.09 24.44
CA ALA A 146 9.68 -5.83 25.84
C ALA A 146 9.82 -7.09 26.70
N ILE A 147 9.40 -8.27 26.22
CA ILE A 147 9.47 -9.52 26.99
C ILE A 147 10.92 -9.95 27.26
N ALA A 148 11.86 -9.67 26.36
CA ALA A 148 13.28 -9.90 26.61
C ALA A 148 13.80 -9.03 27.76
N TRP A 149 13.42 -7.75 27.80
CA TRP A 149 13.74 -6.86 28.91
C TRP A 149 13.10 -7.29 30.23
N LEU A 150 11.84 -7.76 30.20
CA LEU A 150 11.17 -8.32 31.37
C LEU A 150 11.88 -9.56 31.92
N LEU A 151 12.19 -10.53 31.06
CA LEU A 151 12.94 -11.73 31.48
C LEU A 151 14.35 -11.36 31.95
N GLY A 152 15.00 -10.35 31.34
CA GLY A 152 16.26 -9.78 31.82
C GLY A 152 16.15 -9.26 33.26
N ALA A 153 15.10 -8.48 33.55
CA ALA A 153 14.81 -8.00 34.89
C ALA A 153 14.58 -9.17 35.87
N LEU A 154 13.78 -10.16 35.49
CA LEU A 154 13.48 -11.33 36.33
C LEU A 154 14.71 -12.19 36.60
N VAL A 155 15.56 -12.40 35.59
CA VAL A 155 16.86 -13.07 35.73
C VAL A 155 17.69 -12.33 36.77
N LEU A 156 17.80 -11.00 36.69
CA LEU A 156 18.58 -10.17 37.61
C LEU A 156 18.02 -10.19 39.05
N VAL A 157 16.70 -10.02 39.24
CA VAL A 157 16.06 -10.13 40.57
C VAL A 157 16.28 -11.52 41.18
N CYS A 158 16.21 -12.58 40.36
CA CYS A 158 16.43 -13.95 40.82
C CYS A 158 17.92 -14.34 40.86
N SER A 159 18.86 -13.39 40.84
CA SER A 159 20.29 -13.67 40.93
C SER A 159 20.66 -14.36 42.27
N PRO A 160 21.40 -15.49 42.25
CA PRO A 160 21.76 -16.21 43.48
C PRO A 160 22.64 -15.41 44.45
N ARG A 161 23.27 -14.33 43.99
CA ARG A 161 24.18 -13.51 44.80
C ARG A 161 23.48 -12.37 45.54
N HIS A 162 22.18 -12.14 45.28
CA HIS A 162 21.36 -11.14 45.96
C HIS A 162 22.00 -9.73 46.06
N ARG A 163 22.79 -9.34 45.04
CA ARG A 163 23.52 -8.07 45.02
C ARG A 163 22.59 -6.91 44.71
N LEU A 164 22.80 -5.76 45.37
CA LEU A 164 22.05 -4.54 45.09
C LEU A 164 22.20 -4.07 43.64
N SER A 165 23.39 -4.25 43.03
CA SER A 165 23.61 -3.95 41.61
C SER A 165 22.71 -4.76 40.68
N ALA A 166 22.28 -5.96 41.10
CA ALA A 166 21.33 -6.76 40.34
C ALA A 166 19.91 -6.19 40.45
N ILE A 167 19.55 -5.60 41.60
CA ILE A 167 18.26 -4.89 41.77
C ILE A 167 18.24 -3.61 40.95
N PHE A 168 19.33 -2.84 40.95
CA PHE A 168 19.50 -1.67 40.07
C PHE A 168 19.33 -2.05 38.60
N GLY A 169 20.08 -3.07 38.13
CA GLY A 169 19.97 -3.54 36.76
C GLY A 169 18.59 -4.09 36.43
N ALA A 170 17.92 -4.77 37.37
CA ALA A 170 16.56 -5.24 37.16
C ALA A 170 15.56 -4.10 37.00
N ALA A 171 15.67 -3.04 37.82
CA ALA A 171 14.83 -1.86 37.73
C ALA A 171 15.03 -1.11 36.41
N ALA A 172 16.29 -0.97 35.96
CA ALA A 172 16.61 -0.37 34.67
C ALA A 172 16.03 -1.19 33.50
N CYS A 173 16.25 -2.51 33.50
CA CYS A 173 15.68 -3.41 32.48
C CYS A 173 14.14 -3.33 32.47
N PHE A 174 13.50 -3.30 33.63
CA PHE A 174 12.04 -3.21 33.69
C PHE A 174 11.52 -1.82 33.28
N GLY A 175 12.25 -0.75 33.59
CA GLY A 175 11.93 0.58 33.06
C GLY A 175 11.98 0.61 31.54
N ILE A 176 13.03 0.07 30.92
CA ILE A 176 13.15 -0.06 29.45
C ILE A 176 12.03 -0.95 28.89
N CYS A 177 11.67 -2.03 29.58
CA CYS A 177 10.55 -2.90 29.23
C CYS A 177 9.23 -2.11 29.11
N VAL A 178 8.90 -1.29 30.11
CA VAL A 178 7.70 -0.44 30.10
C VAL A 178 7.77 0.66 29.05
N LEU A 179 8.94 1.25 28.82
CA LEU A 179 9.15 2.21 27.73
C LEU A 179 9.17 1.57 26.34
N THR A 180 9.30 0.26 26.25
CA THR A 180 9.18 -0.49 25.00
C THR A 180 7.73 -0.82 24.72
N LYS A 181 6.97 -1.24 25.75
CA LYS A 181 5.52 -1.45 25.66
C LYS A 181 4.89 -1.15 27.02
N GLU A 182 3.99 -0.17 27.07
CA GLU A 182 3.38 0.35 28.30
C GLU A 182 2.55 -0.70 29.04
N THR A 183 1.99 -1.69 28.35
CA THR A 183 1.23 -2.81 28.94
C THR A 183 2.06 -3.65 29.90
N MET A 184 3.40 -3.63 29.79
CA MET A 184 4.28 -4.35 30.70
C MET A 184 4.26 -3.80 32.13
N PHE A 185 3.69 -2.61 32.34
CA PHE A 185 3.44 -2.05 33.66
C PHE A 185 2.58 -2.98 34.54
N LEU A 186 1.75 -3.83 33.92
CA LEU A 186 0.94 -4.85 34.63
C LEU A 186 1.80 -5.84 35.45
N PHE A 187 3.10 -5.97 35.18
CA PHE A 187 4.01 -6.84 35.92
C PHE A 187 4.63 -6.21 37.18
N VAL A 188 4.34 -4.93 37.49
CA VAL A 188 4.80 -4.25 38.71
C VAL A 188 4.51 -5.07 39.98
N PRO A 189 3.29 -5.61 40.21
CA PRO A 189 3.01 -6.38 41.43
C PRO A 189 3.87 -7.64 41.55
N MET A 190 4.09 -8.36 40.45
CA MET A 190 4.94 -9.56 40.43
C MET A 190 6.41 -9.21 40.74
N LEU A 191 6.96 -8.16 40.13
CA LEU A 191 8.34 -7.76 40.35
C LEU A 191 8.55 -7.21 41.76
N ALA A 192 7.65 -6.37 42.27
CA ALA A 192 7.70 -5.88 43.64
C ALA A 192 7.68 -7.04 44.65
N TRP A 193 6.81 -8.04 44.43
CA TRP A 193 6.76 -9.24 45.25
C TRP A 193 8.07 -10.04 45.16
N LEU A 194 8.63 -10.22 43.96
CA LEU A 194 9.89 -10.92 43.77
C LEU A 194 11.06 -10.20 44.45
N VAL A 195 11.17 -8.88 44.32
CA VAL A 195 12.19 -8.08 45.03
C VAL A 195 12.06 -8.28 46.53
N TRP A 196 10.83 -8.24 47.06
CA TRP A 196 10.57 -8.47 48.47
C TRP A 196 11.03 -9.84 48.95
N ILE A 197 10.68 -10.93 48.25
CA ILE A 197 11.02 -12.29 48.73
C ILE A 197 12.46 -12.70 48.43
N LYS A 198 13.07 -12.16 47.37
CA LYS A 198 14.44 -12.52 46.94
C LYS A 198 15.53 -11.68 47.60
N THR A 199 15.19 -10.63 48.33
CA THR A 199 16.18 -9.84 49.07
C THR A 199 16.20 -10.21 50.55
N ALA A 200 17.35 -10.05 51.20
CA ALA A 200 17.53 -10.40 52.60
C ALA A 200 16.65 -9.49 53.49
N PRO A 201 15.99 -10.01 54.55
CA PRO A 201 15.06 -9.25 55.40
C PRO A 201 15.56 -7.87 55.83
N ALA A 202 16.84 -7.78 56.24
CA ALA A 202 17.46 -6.52 56.66
C ALA A 202 17.56 -5.45 55.56
N THR A 203 17.56 -5.86 54.29
CA THR A 203 17.79 -4.96 53.13
C THR A 203 16.57 -4.79 52.23
N ARG A 204 15.43 -5.46 52.51
CA ARG A 204 14.27 -5.49 51.60
C ARG A 204 13.69 -4.11 51.30
N ARG A 205 13.52 -3.29 52.36
CA ARG A 205 13.01 -1.92 52.23
C ARG A 205 13.93 -1.10 51.35
N TYR A 206 15.23 -1.15 51.62
CA TYR A 206 16.24 -0.45 50.85
C TYR A 206 16.29 -0.93 49.39
N ALA A 207 16.21 -2.23 49.14
CA ALA A 207 16.18 -2.79 47.79
C ALA A 207 14.91 -2.38 47.03
N LEU A 208 13.73 -2.35 47.68
CA LEU A 208 12.50 -1.82 47.09
C LEU A 208 12.62 -0.34 46.76
N THR A 209 13.21 0.46 47.64
CA THR A 209 13.44 1.89 47.39
C THR A 209 14.37 2.10 46.19
N VAL A 210 15.49 1.37 46.13
CA VAL A 210 16.40 1.41 44.98
C VAL A 210 15.68 0.98 43.70
N PHE A 211 14.90 -0.10 43.76
CA PHE A 211 14.13 -0.56 42.61
C PHE A 211 13.15 0.50 42.13
N ALA A 212 12.32 1.04 43.04
CA ALA A 212 11.31 2.05 42.72
C ALA A 212 11.93 3.35 42.21
N ALA A 213 13.03 3.82 42.82
CA ALA A 213 13.72 5.03 42.40
C ALA A 213 14.33 4.89 41.00
N VAL A 214 15.05 3.81 40.73
CA VAL A 214 15.68 3.60 39.41
C VAL A 214 14.63 3.36 38.33
N PHE A 215 13.61 2.55 38.62
CA PHE A 215 12.48 2.34 37.71
C PHE A 215 11.76 3.67 37.41
N GLY A 216 11.47 4.45 38.46
CA GLY A 216 10.84 5.76 38.33
C GLY A 216 11.66 6.73 37.49
N VAL A 217 12.97 6.81 37.71
CA VAL A 217 13.87 7.65 36.90
C VAL A 217 13.83 7.24 35.43
N VAL A 218 13.98 5.94 35.12
CA VAL A 218 13.96 5.47 33.73
C VAL A 218 12.62 5.79 33.08
N VAL A 219 11.49 5.41 33.69
CA VAL A 219 10.16 5.69 33.11
C VAL A 219 9.87 7.19 33.01
N SER A 220 10.35 7.99 33.96
CA SER A 220 10.17 9.45 33.94
C SER A 220 10.84 10.14 32.76
N THR A 221 11.78 9.48 32.06
CA THR A 221 12.37 10.04 30.83
C THR A 221 11.31 10.32 29.75
N TYR A 222 10.25 9.50 29.69
CA TYR A 222 9.14 9.72 28.75
C TYR A 222 8.29 10.93 29.13
N ALA A 223 7.97 11.09 30.42
CA ALA A 223 7.29 12.27 30.92
C ALA A 223 8.15 13.53 30.78
N LEU A 224 9.44 13.43 31.03
CA LEU A 224 10.40 14.52 30.85
C LEU A 224 10.48 14.96 29.39
N MET A 225 10.48 14.02 28.45
CA MET A 225 10.41 14.32 27.02
C MET A 225 9.17 15.16 26.69
N ALA A 226 7.99 14.76 27.18
CA ALA A 226 6.77 15.54 26.98
C ALA A 226 6.84 16.94 27.60
N VAL A 227 7.43 17.07 28.80
CA VAL A 227 7.66 18.37 29.45
C VAL A 227 8.58 19.26 28.61
N VAL A 228 9.69 18.72 28.11
CA VAL A 228 10.65 19.48 27.31
C VAL A 228 10.05 19.96 25.98
N ARG A 229 9.12 19.20 25.40
CA ARG A 229 8.40 19.58 24.17
C ARG A 229 7.19 20.50 24.43
N GLY A 230 6.85 20.77 25.69
CA GLY A 230 5.62 21.50 26.04
C GLY A 230 4.34 20.68 25.82
N GLU A 231 4.45 19.37 25.64
CA GLU A 231 3.37 18.43 25.25
C GLU A 231 2.89 17.59 26.46
N LEU A 232 3.16 18.00 27.70
CA LEU A 232 2.69 17.25 28.87
C LEU A 232 1.15 17.31 29.02
N LEU A 233 0.59 18.51 28.86
CA LEU A 233 -0.83 18.81 29.02
C LEU A 233 -1.44 19.21 27.67
N PRO A 234 -2.77 19.06 27.48
CA PRO A 234 -3.45 19.45 26.24
C PRO A 234 -3.35 20.96 25.96
N GLY A 235 -3.25 21.33 24.69
CA GLY A 235 -3.25 22.73 24.26
C GLY A 235 -3.41 22.92 22.73
N PRO A 236 -3.68 24.15 22.26
CA PRO A 236 -3.93 24.40 20.85
C PRO A 236 -2.69 24.13 19.98
N GLY A 237 -2.87 23.41 18.87
CA GLY A 237 -1.83 23.22 17.86
C GLY A 237 -0.73 22.21 18.20
N HIS A 238 -0.90 21.42 19.26
CA HIS A 238 0.02 20.33 19.59
C HIS A 238 -0.73 19.15 20.23
N VAL A 239 -0.10 17.98 20.21
CA VAL A 239 -0.56 16.78 20.93
C VAL A 239 -0.16 16.83 22.40
N SER A 240 -0.69 15.92 23.23
CA SER A 240 -0.22 15.78 24.60
C SER A 240 -0.11 14.34 25.11
N LEU A 241 0.85 14.12 26.03
CA LEU A 241 1.00 12.85 26.75
C LEU A 241 -0.25 12.53 27.58
N TRP A 242 -0.89 13.53 28.19
CA TRP A 242 -2.13 13.33 28.93
C TRP A 242 -3.27 12.81 28.03
N GLU A 243 -3.41 13.36 26.82
CA GLU A 243 -4.36 12.84 25.84
C GLU A 243 -4.02 11.42 25.40
N GLY A 244 -2.74 11.11 25.15
CA GLY A 244 -2.30 9.74 24.84
C GLY A 244 -2.65 8.74 25.95
N ILE A 245 -2.39 9.08 27.22
CA ILE A 245 -2.78 8.27 28.38
C ILE A 245 -4.31 8.14 28.45
N LYS A 246 -5.02 9.25 28.23
CA LYS A 246 -6.49 9.26 28.28
C LYS A 246 -7.08 8.35 27.20
N PHE A 247 -6.50 8.40 26.01
CA PHE A 247 -6.86 7.55 24.88
C PHE A 247 -6.66 6.08 25.22
N GLN A 248 -5.46 5.69 25.68
CA GLN A 248 -5.14 4.30 26.00
C GLN A 248 -6.02 3.69 27.11
N LEU A 249 -6.38 4.49 28.12
CA LEU A 249 -7.11 3.98 29.30
C LEU A 249 -8.64 4.09 29.18
N TRP A 250 -9.17 5.10 28.47
CA TRP A 250 -10.61 5.41 28.48
C TRP A 250 -11.26 5.57 27.11
N GLN A 251 -10.53 5.95 26.05
CA GLN A 251 -11.15 6.25 24.75
C GLN A 251 -10.88 5.20 23.67
N ARG A 252 -9.96 4.26 23.92
CA ARG A 252 -9.79 3.10 23.04
C ARG A 252 -11.11 2.35 22.91
N GLU A 253 -11.48 2.11 21.66
CA GLU A 253 -12.69 1.38 21.31
C GLU A 253 -12.67 -0.03 21.92
N ASP A 254 -13.81 -0.43 22.48
CA ASP A 254 -13.92 -1.75 23.10
C ASP A 254 -13.86 -2.83 22.03
N SER A 255 -12.99 -3.83 22.21
CA SER A 255 -12.93 -4.99 21.33
C SER A 255 -14.15 -5.91 21.46
N GLY A 256 -15.10 -5.59 22.34
CA GLY A 256 -16.35 -6.31 22.54
C GLY A 256 -16.26 -7.46 23.56
N ALA A 257 -17.31 -8.25 23.62
CA ALA A 257 -17.48 -9.32 24.61
C ALA A 257 -16.96 -10.67 24.08
N LEU A 258 -16.28 -11.44 24.93
CA LEU A 258 -15.78 -12.79 24.59
C LEU A 258 -16.86 -13.76 24.08
N GLY A 259 -18.08 -13.60 24.58
CA GLY A 259 -19.23 -14.43 24.21
C GLY A 259 -19.87 -14.06 22.87
N ASP A 260 -19.54 -12.90 22.31
CA ASP A 260 -20.07 -12.42 21.03
C ASP A 260 -19.17 -12.92 19.88
N PRO A 261 -19.68 -13.81 18.99
CA PRO A 261 -18.93 -14.34 17.86
C PRO A 261 -18.46 -13.28 16.85
N GLN A 262 -19.08 -12.11 16.80
CA GLN A 262 -18.74 -11.04 15.87
C GLN A 262 -17.77 -10.01 16.47
N SER A 263 -17.41 -10.14 17.74
CA SER A 263 -16.51 -9.18 18.41
C SER A 263 -15.05 -9.36 17.97
N LEU A 264 -14.31 -8.25 17.87
CA LEU A 264 -12.87 -8.24 17.58
C LEU A 264 -12.06 -9.04 18.62
N LYS A 265 -12.48 -8.99 19.89
CA LYS A 265 -11.86 -9.75 20.99
C LYS A 265 -11.99 -11.25 20.75
N ARG A 266 -13.17 -11.71 20.32
CA ARG A 266 -13.39 -13.12 20.00
C ARG A 266 -12.57 -13.54 18.79
N HIS A 267 -12.55 -12.73 17.74
CA HIS A 267 -11.72 -12.97 16.56
C HIS A 267 -10.24 -13.11 16.92
N THR A 268 -9.70 -12.20 17.72
CA THR A 268 -8.29 -12.21 18.19
C THR A 268 -7.95 -13.52 18.92
N ILE A 269 -8.83 -13.98 19.81
CA ILE A 269 -8.61 -15.23 20.56
C ILE A 269 -8.74 -16.45 19.64
N ASP A 270 -9.69 -16.43 18.69
CA ASP A 270 -9.84 -17.50 17.72
C ASP A 270 -8.59 -17.60 16.81
N GLU A 271 -7.96 -16.48 16.44
CA GLU A 271 -6.66 -16.48 15.75
C GLU A 271 -5.53 -17.09 16.60
N TRP A 272 -5.47 -16.77 17.89
CA TRP A 272 -4.49 -17.39 18.79
C TRP A 272 -4.70 -18.90 18.91
N LEU A 273 -5.96 -19.33 19.03
CA LEU A 273 -6.35 -20.73 19.14
C LEU A 273 -6.16 -21.51 17.83
N ALA A 274 -6.33 -20.86 16.68
CA ALA A 274 -6.05 -21.45 15.37
C ALA A 274 -4.54 -21.75 15.20
N LEU A 275 -3.67 -20.90 15.78
CA LEU A 275 -2.24 -21.16 15.81
C LEU A 275 -1.84 -22.19 16.87
N ASP A 276 -2.37 -22.05 18.09
CA ASP A 276 -2.07 -22.95 19.20
C ASP A 276 -3.29 -23.07 20.12
N PRO A 277 -4.07 -24.16 20.01
CA PRO A 277 -5.23 -24.36 20.88
C PRO A 277 -4.84 -24.79 22.29
N VAL A 278 -3.57 -25.05 22.58
CA VAL A 278 -3.14 -25.62 23.85
C VAL A 278 -2.74 -24.53 24.84
N LEU A 279 -1.83 -23.64 24.44
CA LEU A 279 -1.28 -22.65 25.38
C LEU A 279 -2.31 -21.63 25.89
N PRO A 280 -3.14 -20.97 25.05
CA PRO A 280 -4.13 -20.02 25.52
C PRO A 280 -5.16 -20.68 26.47
N TRP A 281 -5.69 -21.86 26.10
CA TRP A 281 -6.65 -22.60 26.94
C TRP A 281 -6.06 -23.05 28.29
N LEU A 282 -4.79 -23.47 28.30
CA LEU A 282 -4.13 -23.91 29.54
C LEU A 282 -3.60 -22.77 30.40
N GLY A 283 -3.56 -21.53 29.90
CA GLY A 283 -3.00 -20.38 30.60
C GLY A 283 -3.60 -20.17 31.99
N ALA A 284 -4.93 -20.12 32.09
CA ALA A 284 -5.62 -19.94 33.37
C ALA A 284 -5.45 -21.15 34.33
N PRO A 285 -5.69 -22.42 33.91
CA PRO A 285 -5.41 -23.59 34.75
C PRO A 285 -3.96 -23.68 35.25
N ILE A 286 -2.99 -23.34 34.40
CA ILE A 286 -1.56 -23.32 34.75
C ILE A 286 -1.27 -22.24 35.79
N ALA A 287 -1.82 -21.03 35.61
CA ALA A 287 -1.67 -19.95 36.58
C ALA A 287 -2.24 -20.36 37.95
N LEU A 288 -3.48 -20.85 38.00
CA LEU A 288 -4.14 -21.26 39.24
C LEU A 288 -3.39 -22.39 39.95
N THR A 289 -2.92 -23.40 39.21
CA THR A 289 -2.12 -24.49 39.78
C THR A 289 -0.76 -24.01 40.28
N GLY A 290 -0.15 -23.06 39.57
CA GLY A 290 1.13 -22.44 39.94
C GLY A 290 1.07 -21.69 41.28
N LEU A 291 -0.10 -21.15 41.67
CA LEU A 291 -0.29 -20.49 42.97
C LEU A 291 -0.09 -21.45 44.16
N VAL A 292 -0.24 -22.76 43.98
CA VAL A 292 -0.02 -23.73 45.06
C VAL A 292 1.48 -24.00 45.26
N ILE A 293 2.31 -23.80 44.24
CA ILE A 293 3.74 -24.13 44.25
C ILE A 293 4.57 -22.90 44.63
N GLU A 294 5.00 -22.82 45.89
CA GLU A 294 5.75 -21.69 46.50
C GLU A 294 6.80 -21.06 45.59
N ARG A 295 7.61 -21.90 44.95
CA ARG A 295 8.73 -21.47 44.11
C ARG A 295 8.30 -20.65 42.89
N VAL A 296 7.11 -20.90 42.35
CA VAL A 296 6.62 -20.26 41.12
C VAL A 296 5.43 -19.32 41.33
N ARG A 297 4.92 -19.18 42.57
CA ARG A 297 3.74 -18.35 42.89
C ARG A 297 3.80 -16.92 42.34
N PRO A 298 4.92 -16.17 42.43
CA PRO A 298 4.95 -14.80 41.91
C PRO A 298 4.72 -14.75 40.40
N PHE A 299 5.30 -15.71 39.66
CA PHE A 299 5.12 -15.83 38.21
C PHE A 299 3.68 -16.24 37.86
N ALA A 300 3.05 -17.08 38.68
CA ALA A 300 1.65 -17.44 38.54
C ALA A 300 0.71 -16.24 38.75
N VAL A 301 1.00 -15.35 39.70
CA VAL A 301 0.27 -14.09 39.86
C VAL A 301 0.46 -13.17 38.65
N GLY A 302 1.69 -13.05 38.13
CA GLY A 302 1.95 -12.31 36.89
C GLY A 302 1.10 -12.82 35.72
N LEU A 303 1.09 -14.13 35.50
CA LEU A 303 0.25 -14.74 34.46
C LEU A 303 -1.25 -14.54 34.72
N LEU A 304 -1.69 -14.64 35.97
CA LEU A 304 -3.10 -14.43 36.34
C LEU A 304 -3.56 -13.00 36.05
N ILE A 305 -2.71 -12.00 36.28
CA ILE A 305 -3.00 -10.59 35.92
C ILE A 305 -3.25 -10.47 34.42
N LEU A 306 -2.42 -11.13 33.58
CA LEU A 306 -2.65 -11.15 32.13
C LEU A 306 -3.96 -11.86 31.77
N VAL A 307 -4.23 -13.02 32.37
CA VAL A 307 -5.49 -13.77 32.15
C VAL A 307 -6.71 -12.91 32.50
N VAL A 308 -6.69 -12.22 33.64
CA VAL A 308 -7.76 -11.29 34.04
C VAL A 308 -7.89 -10.14 33.04
N THR A 309 -6.78 -9.66 32.49
CA THR A 309 -6.77 -8.59 31.47
C THR A 309 -7.35 -9.06 30.14
N VAL A 310 -7.22 -10.33 29.78
CA VAL A 310 -7.88 -10.91 28.59
C VAL A 310 -9.38 -11.06 28.81
N VAL A 311 -9.79 -11.46 30.03
CA VAL A 311 -11.20 -11.76 30.34
C VAL A 311 -12.02 -10.50 30.65
N ARG A 312 -11.39 -9.41 31.10
CA ARG A 312 -12.10 -8.17 31.41
C ARG A 312 -12.75 -7.55 30.16
N PRO A 313 -13.85 -6.79 30.33
CA PRO A 313 -14.36 -5.90 29.28
C PRO A 313 -13.32 -4.84 28.87
N GLY A 314 -13.37 -4.36 27.63
CA GLY A 314 -12.44 -3.38 27.07
C GLY A 314 -11.48 -3.91 26.01
N TYR A 315 -10.63 -3.02 25.50
CA TYR A 315 -9.68 -3.30 24.42
C TYR A 315 -8.71 -4.45 24.74
N LEU A 316 -8.53 -5.36 23.77
CA LEU A 316 -7.54 -6.44 23.80
C LEU A 316 -6.58 -6.30 22.61
N PRO A 317 -5.30 -5.94 22.83
CA PRO A 317 -4.32 -5.91 21.74
C PRO A 317 -4.04 -7.32 21.20
N VAL A 318 -3.96 -7.46 19.87
CA VAL A 318 -3.62 -8.72 19.18
C VAL A 318 -2.30 -9.35 19.68
N PRO A 319 -1.19 -8.61 19.87
CA PRO A 319 0.06 -9.21 20.35
C PRO A 319 0.09 -9.50 21.86
N PHE A 320 -0.97 -9.19 22.63
CA PHE A 320 -0.94 -9.26 24.10
C PHE A 320 -0.54 -10.63 24.66
N VAL A 321 -0.91 -11.72 23.97
CA VAL A 321 -0.56 -13.09 24.38
C VAL A 321 0.96 -13.36 24.39
N ILE A 322 1.77 -12.59 23.65
CA ILE A 322 3.25 -12.72 23.63
C ILE A 322 3.83 -12.66 25.05
N ALA A 323 3.30 -11.76 25.88
CA ALA A 323 3.72 -11.60 27.27
C ALA A 323 3.41 -12.85 28.12
N ALA A 324 2.37 -13.61 27.78
CA ALA A 324 1.92 -14.78 28.53
C ALA A 324 2.69 -16.06 28.17
N VAL A 325 3.03 -16.27 26.89
CA VAL A 325 3.64 -17.51 26.39
C VAL A 325 4.86 -18.00 27.22
N PRO A 326 5.90 -17.20 27.48
CA PRO A 326 7.05 -17.69 28.25
C PRO A 326 6.70 -18.02 29.70
N PHE A 327 5.70 -17.36 30.30
CA PHE A 327 5.22 -17.66 31.65
C PHE A 327 4.41 -18.94 31.69
N ILE A 328 3.53 -19.16 30.71
CA ILE A 328 2.79 -20.43 30.55
C ILE A 328 3.80 -21.58 30.45
N ALA A 329 4.82 -21.43 29.59
CA ALA A 329 5.86 -22.44 29.43
C ALA A 329 6.69 -22.70 30.70
N LEU A 330 7.11 -21.62 31.39
CA LEU A 330 7.85 -21.71 32.66
C LEU A 330 7.03 -22.41 33.75
N LEU A 331 5.77 -22.02 33.91
CA LEU A 331 4.87 -22.55 34.93
C LEU A 331 4.48 -24.00 34.63
N ALA A 332 4.15 -24.34 33.37
CA ALA A 332 3.87 -25.71 32.95
C ALA A 332 5.02 -26.65 33.29
N ALA A 333 6.26 -26.26 32.95
CA ALA A 333 7.44 -27.06 33.27
C ALA A 333 7.69 -27.16 34.78
N GLY A 334 7.45 -26.08 35.53
CA GLY A 334 7.56 -26.07 36.99
C GLY A 334 6.55 -26.97 37.70
N ILE A 335 5.29 -26.95 37.23
CA ILE A 335 4.22 -27.83 37.71
C ILE A 335 4.54 -29.28 37.36
N GLY A 336 4.95 -29.55 36.13
CA GLY A 336 5.37 -30.89 35.69
C GLY A 336 6.51 -31.45 36.54
N GLU A 337 7.52 -30.63 36.85
CA GLU A 337 8.60 -31.03 37.75
C GLU A 337 8.11 -31.33 39.17
N ALA A 338 7.26 -30.48 39.74
CA ALA A 338 6.69 -30.70 41.08
C ALA A 338 5.84 -31.97 41.13
N ALA A 339 5.06 -32.23 40.07
CA ALA A 339 4.26 -33.44 39.92
C ALA A 339 5.15 -34.70 39.83
N VAL A 340 6.21 -34.68 39.03
CA VAL A 340 7.18 -35.79 38.93
C VAL A 340 7.89 -36.03 40.25
N ALA A 341 8.30 -34.97 40.96
CA ALA A 341 8.93 -35.10 42.28
C ALA A 341 7.97 -35.72 43.30
N ARG A 342 6.69 -35.32 43.30
CA ARG A 342 5.65 -35.89 44.18
C ARG A 342 5.33 -37.33 43.83
N LEU A 343 5.30 -37.68 42.54
CA LEU A 343 5.11 -39.04 42.07
C LEU A 343 6.29 -39.93 42.49
N ARG A 344 7.53 -39.50 42.29
CA ARG A 344 8.73 -40.27 42.72
C ARG A 344 8.71 -40.58 44.22
N ARG A 345 8.41 -39.59 45.07
CA ARG A 345 8.27 -39.81 46.53
C ARG A 345 7.18 -40.83 46.88
N ARG A 346 6.08 -40.87 46.12
CA ARG A 346 5.01 -41.87 46.31
C ARG A 346 5.40 -43.27 45.81
N LEU A 347 6.28 -43.34 44.80
CA LEU A 347 6.77 -44.59 44.21
C LEU A 347 7.93 -45.22 45.00
N GLU A 348 8.64 -44.45 45.82
CA GLU A 348 9.68 -44.94 46.75
C GLU A 348 9.08 -45.67 47.96
N ALA A 349 7.76 -45.54 48.22
CA ALA A 349 7.07 -46.37 49.20
C ALA A 349 6.88 -47.81 48.67
N PRO A 350 7.20 -48.86 49.45
CA PRO A 350 7.13 -50.25 49.00
C PRO A 350 5.68 -50.68 48.79
N ARG A 351 5.15 -50.47 47.58
CA ARG A 351 3.80 -50.88 47.18
C ARG A 351 3.83 -51.63 45.85
N PRO A 352 3.08 -52.75 45.73
CA PRO A 352 3.06 -53.56 44.50
C PRO A 352 2.55 -52.79 43.27
N TYR A 353 1.80 -51.71 43.47
CA TYR A 353 1.21 -50.89 42.39
C TYR A 353 2.14 -49.80 41.83
N ALA A 354 3.35 -49.62 42.37
CA ALA A 354 4.27 -48.56 41.96
C ALA A 354 4.69 -48.67 40.47
N ARG A 355 4.89 -49.90 39.96
CA ARG A 355 5.24 -50.11 38.54
C ARG A 355 4.13 -49.67 37.60
N TYR A 356 2.87 -50.02 37.91
CA TYR A 356 1.69 -49.64 37.12
C TYR A 356 1.46 -48.12 37.11
N LEU A 357 1.62 -47.46 38.26
CA LEU A 357 1.50 -46.00 38.37
C LEU A 357 2.56 -45.27 37.54
N ARG A 358 3.80 -45.79 37.50
CA ARG A 358 4.87 -45.22 36.68
C ARG A 358 4.61 -45.40 35.18
N THR A 359 4.20 -46.60 34.74
CA THR A 359 3.87 -46.84 33.33
C THR A 359 2.67 -46.01 32.89
N ALA A 360 1.63 -45.89 33.72
CA ALA A 360 0.48 -45.05 33.44
C ALA A 360 0.85 -43.56 33.32
N ALA A 361 1.71 -43.05 34.22
CA ALA A 361 2.15 -41.65 34.15
C ALA A 361 2.99 -41.36 32.89
N VAL A 362 3.88 -42.27 32.50
CA VAL A 362 4.66 -42.13 31.25
C VAL A 362 3.73 -42.21 30.03
N ALA A 363 2.83 -43.20 29.99
CA ALA A 363 1.86 -43.33 28.90
C ALA A 363 0.97 -42.09 28.76
N ALA A 364 0.48 -41.54 29.88
CA ALA A 364 -0.32 -40.31 29.88
C ALA A 364 0.48 -39.10 29.39
N THR A 365 1.76 -38.99 29.78
CA THR A 365 2.64 -37.89 29.31
C THR A 365 2.91 -38.00 27.81
N VAL A 366 3.19 -39.21 27.32
CA VAL A 366 3.41 -39.46 25.88
C VAL A 366 2.12 -39.20 25.10
N LEU A 367 0.97 -39.70 25.58
CA LEU A 367 -0.32 -39.44 24.95
C LEU A 367 -0.63 -37.94 24.88
N PHE A 368 -0.44 -37.21 25.98
CA PHE A 368 -0.64 -35.77 26.01
C PHE A 368 0.28 -35.05 25.01
N ALA A 369 1.58 -35.38 25.01
CA ALA A 369 2.52 -34.80 24.05
C ALA A 369 2.13 -35.10 22.60
N SER A 370 1.71 -36.34 22.30
CA SER A 370 1.22 -36.72 20.97
C SER A 370 -0.03 -35.94 20.57
N VAL A 371 -0.99 -35.76 21.48
CA VAL A 371 -2.20 -34.95 21.21
C VAL A 371 -1.82 -33.50 20.91
N VAL A 372 -0.95 -32.89 21.73
CA VAL A 372 -0.46 -31.51 21.51
C VAL A 372 0.21 -31.38 20.14
N VAL A 373 1.12 -32.30 19.79
CA VAL A 373 1.79 -32.30 18.49
C VAL A 373 0.80 -32.46 17.34
N SER A 374 -0.19 -33.35 17.46
CA SER A 374 -1.24 -33.54 16.45
C SER A 374 -2.10 -32.29 16.26
N LEU A 375 -2.40 -31.55 17.33
CA LEU A 375 -3.15 -30.30 17.26
C LEU A 375 -2.36 -29.16 16.61
N TRP A 376 -1.03 -29.17 16.73
CA TRP A 376 -0.16 -28.16 16.12
C TRP A 376 0.20 -28.44 14.66
N LEU A 377 0.06 -29.69 14.19
CA LEU A 377 0.50 -30.10 12.86
C LEU A 377 -0.11 -29.25 11.72
N PRO A 378 -1.42 -28.93 11.72
CA PRO A 378 -2.00 -28.05 10.69
C PRO A 378 -1.40 -26.64 10.69
N SER A 379 -1.14 -26.09 11.88
CA SER A 379 -0.62 -24.72 12.06
C SER A 379 0.85 -24.60 11.64
N TYR A 380 1.64 -25.69 11.67
CA TYR A 380 3.00 -25.65 11.14
C TYR A 380 3.05 -25.43 9.63
N HIS A 381 2.08 -25.95 8.88
CA HIS A 381 2.05 -25.71 7.43
C HIS A 381 1.81 -24.22 7.13
N SER A 382 0.90 -23.56 7.84
CA SER A 382 0.62 -22.13 7.65
C SER A 382 1.78 -21.23 8.10
N VAL A 383 2.48 -21.59 9.17
CA VAL A 383 3.59 -20.80 9.72
C VAL A 383 4.92 -21.06 8.99
N LEU A 384 5.24 -22.31 8.64
CA LEU A 384 6.56 -22.68 8.12
C LEU A 384 6.62 -22.80 6.59
N VAL A 385 5.50 -23.05 5.91
CA VAL A 385 5.51 -23.42 4.48
C VAL A 385 4.72 -22.43 3.61
N ALA A 386 3.53 -22.01 4.05
CA ALA A 386 2.67 -21.13 3.26
C ALA A 386 3.31 -19.75 3.03
N ASP A 387 3.24 -19.22 1.82
CA ASP A 387 3.69 -17.87 1.48
C ASP A 387 2.50 -16.90 1.53
N ASN A 388 2.13 -16.50 2.75
CA ASN A 388 0.98 -15.65 2.99
C ASN A 388 1.25 -14.17 2.64
N ASP A 389 2.52 -13.78 2.51
CA ASP A 389 2.93 -12.40 2.18
C ASP A 389 3.09 -12.18 0.66
N ALA A 390 3.01 -13.22 -0.17
CA ALA A 390 3.12 -13.11 -1.62
C ALA A 390 2.22 -12.03 -2.25
N PRO A 391 0.91 -11.92 -1.91
CA PRO A 391 0.06 -10.86 -2.47
C PRO A 391 0.55 -9.45 -2.15
N MET A 392 1.06 -9.22 -0.93
CA MET A 392 1.60 -7.91 -0.54
C MET A 392 2.88 -7.58 -1.31
N ARG A 393 3.80 -8.54 -1.46
CA ARG A 393 5.03 -8.32 -2.25
C ARG A 393 4.74 -8.09 -3.72
N GLN A 394 3.81 -8.83 -4.30
CA GLN A 394 3.40 -8.67 -5.69
C GLN A 394 2.73 -7.31 -5.93
N ALA A 395 1.85 -6.87 -5.01
CA ALA A 395 1.22 -5.55 -5.09
C ALA A 395 2.26 -4.43 -5.01
N GLN A 396 3.21 -4.51 -4.07
CA GLN A 396 4.31 -3.56 -3.95
C GLN A 396 5.16 -3.48 -5.23
N GLN A 397 5.56 -4.62 -5.78
CA GLN A 397 6.32 -4.68 -7.04
C GLN A 397 5.53 -4.07 -8.20
N TRP A 398 4.22 -4.34 -8.28
CA TRP A 398 3.37 -3.78 -9.29
C TRP A 398 3.27 -2.26 -9.16
N ILE A 399 3.12 -1.71 -7.94
CA ILE A 399 3.08 -0.26 -7.69
C ILE A 399 4.39 0.41 -8.13
N ASN A 400 5.54 -0.19 -7.80
CA ASN A 400 6.85 0.36 -8.15
C ASN A 400 7.05 0.43 -9.68
N GLN A 401 6.43 -0.48 -10.42
CA GLN A 401 6.51 -0.55 -11.88
C GLN A 401 5.47 0.33 -12.57
N ASN A 402 4.22 0.35 -12.08
CA ASN A 402 3.07 0.83 -12.84
C ASN A 402 2.48 2.18 -12.37
N VAL A 403 2.80 2.62 -11.16
CA VAL A 403 2.23 3.84 -10.58
C VAL A 403 3.26 4.97 -10.67
N PRO A 404 2.94 6.13 -11.30
CA PRO A 404 3.84 7.27 -11.32
C PRO A 404 4.25 7.71 -9.91
N LYS A 405 5.52 8.12 -9.72
CA LYS A 405 6.05 8.58 -8.41
C LYS A 405 5.35 9.83 -7.85
N PRO A 406 4.90 10.80 -8.67
CA PRO A 406 4.16 11.97 -8.18
C PRO A 406 2.74 11.66 -7.70
N ASP A 407 2.11 10.58 -8.17
CA ASP A 407 0.77 10.19 -7.73
C ASP A 407 0.76 9.88 -6.23
N ARG A 408 -0.28 10.32 -5.54
CA ARG A 408 -0.51 10.10 -4.12
C ARG A 408 -1.31 8.82 -3.90
N LEU A 409 -0.84 8.01 -2.96
CA LEU A 409 -1.40 6.72 -2.61
C LEU A 409 -1.87 6.70 -1.16
N ILE A 410 -3.04 6.12 -0.93
CA ILE A 410 -3.47 5.63 0.38
C ILE A 410 -3.05 4.17 0.49
N VAL A 411 -2.26 3.81 1.50
CA VAL A 411 -1.66 2.47 1.66
C VAL A 411 -1.80 1.94 3.09
N ASP A 412 -1.62 0.63 3.21
CA ASP A 412 -1.36 -0.04 4.49
C ASP A 412 0.05 0.33 4.99
N ASP A 413 0.19 0.55 6.30
CA ASP A 413 1.44 0.92 6.97
C ASP A 413 2.61 0.00 6.59
N ALA A 414 2.33 -1.28 6.35
CA ALA A 414 3.32 -2.30 5.99
C ALA A 414 4.04 -2.04 4.65
N LEU A 415 3.47 -1.23 3.77
CA LEU A 415 4.06 -0.88 2.46
C LEU A 415 4.82 0.45 2.47
N TRP A 416 4.55 1.32 3.45
CA TRP A 416 4.94 2.72 3.37
C TRP A 416 6.46 2.93 3.25
N VAL A 417 7.24 2.26 4.09
CA VAL A 417 8.71 2.45 4.10
C VAL A 417 9.27 2.04 2.76
N ASP A 418 8.90 0.87 2.26
CA ASP A 418 9.45 0.36 1.00
C ASP A 418 9.06 1.24 -0.20
N LEU A 419 7.87 1.86 -0.18
CA LEU A 419 7.42 2.79 -1.22
C LEU A 419 8.14 4.14 -1.17
N VAL A 420 8.47 4.63 0.03
CA VAL A 420 9.27 5.85 0.22
C VAL A 420 10.74 5.60 -0.15
N ASP A 421 11.30 4.46 0.26
CA ASP A 421 12.68 4.04 -0.05
C ASP A 421 12.88 3.82 -1.57
N ASP A 422 11.82 3.41 -2.28
CA ASP A 422 11.75 3.35 -3.75
C ASP A 422 11.72 4.74 -4.42
N GLY A 423 11.84 5.82 -3.65
CA GLY A 423 12.03 7.20 -4.13
C GLY A 423 10.75 8.03 -4.27
N ARG A 424 9.63 7.60 -3.67
CA ARG A 424 8.41 8.43 -3.58
C ARG A 424 8.55 9.46 -2.46
N ASP A 425 7.97 10.64 -2.67
CA ASP A 425 7.88 11.64 -1.59
C ASP A 425 6.99 11.09 -0.46
N ARG A 426 7.39 11.32 0.81
CA ARG A 426 6.63 10.88 1.99
C ARG A 426 5.21 11.44 2.06
N ARG A 427 4.94 12.57 1.39
CA ARG A 427 3.61 13.18 1.27
C ARG A 427 2.74 12.52 0.21
N ASN A 428 3.34 11.70 -0.65
CA ASN A 428 2.65 10.97 -1.70
C ASN A 428 2.33 9.52 -1.31
N VAL A 429 2.76 9.06 -0.14
CA VAL A 429 2.43 7.73 0.38
C VAL A 429 1.87 7.92 1.77
N VAL A 430 0.56 7.71 1.94
CA VAL A 430 -0.17 8.06 3.15
C VAL A 430 -0.84 6.84 3.75
N TRP A 431 -0.74 6.68 5.07
CA TRP A 431 -1.37 5.57 5.78
C TRP A 431 -2.87 5.71 5.83
N SER A 432 -3.57 4.61 5.58
CA SER A 432 -5.03 4.59 5.46
C SER A 432 -5.77 5.17 6.66
N TYR A 433 -5.30 4.94 7.88
CA TYR A 433 -5.96 5.51 9.08
C TYR A 433 -5.59 6.98 9.32
N LYS A 434 -4.43 7.42 8.83
CA LYS A 434 -3.91 8.78 9.08
C LYS A 434 -4.55 9.84 8.20
N VAL A 435 -5.15 9.45 7.07
CA VAL A 435 -5.94 10.38 6.23
C VAL A 435 -7.10 11.03 7.01
N ASP A 436 -7.68 10.30 7.97
CA ASP A 436 -8.84 10.76 8.74
C ASP A 436 -8.50 11.23 10.16
N THR A 437 -7.31 10.91 10.68
CA THR A 437 -6.96 11.12 12.09
C THR A 437 -5.78 12.05 12.36
N ASP A 438 -4.99 12.39 11.34
CA ASP A 438 -3.81 13.25 11.50
C ASP A 438 -3.99 14.58 10.77
N GLN A 439 -4.07 15.67 11.53
CA GLN A 439 -4.23 17.01 10.97
C GLN A 439 -3.10 17.38 10.01
N GLN A 440 -1.87 16.91 10.24
CA GLN A 440 -0.75 17.18 9.35
C GLN A 440 -0.99 16.55 7.97
N VAL A 441 -1.51 15.32 7.94
CA VAL A 441 -1.83 14.59 6.72
C VAL A 441 -3.02 15.22 6.00
N GLN A 442 -4.06 15.59 6.75
CA GLN A 442 -5.23 16.30 6.18
C GLN A 442 -4.83 17.63 5.53
N ASN A 443 -3.89 18.36 6.11
CA ASN A 443 -3.38 19.60 5.53
C ASN A 443 -2.63 19.39 4.20
N TRP A 444 -2.15 18.19 3.91
CA TRP A 444 -1.54 17.87 2.60
C TRP A 444 -2.57 17.61 1.51
N ALA A 445 -3.83 17.34 1.89
CA ALA A 445 -4.94 16.94 1.03
C ALA A 445 -6.19 17.82 1.28
N PRO A 446 -6.16 19.13 0.98
CA PRO A 446 -7.27 20.05 1.27
C PRO A 446 -8.57 19.72 0.53
N ARG A 447 -8.53 18.98 -0.58
CA ARG A 447 -9.72 18.47 -1.29
C ARG A 447 -10.16 17.08 -0.80
N GLY A 448 -9.60 16.61 0.32
CA GLY A 448 -9.94 15.32 0.90
C GLY A 448 -9.55 14.15 -0.01
N TRP A 449 -10.50 13.25 -0.29
CA TRP A 449 -10.27 12.05 -1.09
C TRP A 449 -9.87 12.37 -2.54
N ALA A 450 -10.26 13.53 -3.08
CA ALA A 450 -9.98 13.94 -4.45
C ALA A 450 -8.51 14.36 -4.69
N ASP A 451 -7.69 14.42 -3.64
CA ASP A 451 -6.23 14.63 -3.72
C ASP A 451 -5.43 13.32 -3.72
N TYR A 452 -6.10 12.16 -3.77
CA TYR A 452 -5.46 10.85 -3.84
C TYR A 452 -5.84 10.16 -5.14
N GLU A 453 -4.83 9.70 -5.90
CA GLU A 453 -5.05 8.99 -7.15
C GLU A 453 -5.21 7.49 -6.96
N TRP A 454 -4.66 6.92 -5.87
CA TRP A 454 -4.64 5.47 -5.64
C TRP A 454 -5.00 5.07 -4.21
N VAL A 455 -5.62 3.89 -4.07
CA VAL A 455 -5.81 3.20 -2.79
C VAL A 455 -5.33 1.76 -2.91
N VAL A 456 -4.47 1.31 -2.00
CA VAL A 456 -4.02 -0.09 -1.92
C VAL A 456 -4.81 -0.79 -0.82
N SER A 457 -5.92 -1.41 -1.18
CA SER A 457 -6.86 -2.03 -0.24
C SER A 457 -6.36 -3.42 0.23
N THR A 458 -5.95 -3.51 1.49
CA THR A 458 -5.62 -4.77 2.18
C THR A 458 -6.81 -5.30 2.99
N ALA A 459 -6.69 -6.54 3.49
CA ALA A 459 -7.69 -7.11 4.38
C ALA A 459 -7.80 -6.33 5.71
N SER A 460 -6.67 -5.87 6.27
CA SER A 460 -6.69 -5.06 7.50
C SER A 460 -7.41 -3.74 7.28
N MET A 461 -7.10 -3.04 6.17
CA MET A 461 -7.76 -1.78 5.82
C MET A 461 -9.28 -1.94 5.67
N ARG A 462 -9.74 -3.02 5.03
CA ARG A 462 -11.19 -3.29 4.90
C ARG A 462 -11.86 -3.64 6.22
N ALA A 463 -11.15 -4.33 7.13
CA ALA A 463 -11.68 -4.69 8.44
C ALA A 463 -11.78 -3.48 9.39
N ASN A 464 -10.88 -2.49 9.23
CA ASN A 464 -10.79 -1.30 10.07
C ASN A 464 -11.30 -0.03 9.35
N MET A 465 -12.14 -0.19 8.34
CA MET A 465 -12.66 0.92 7.54
C MET A 465 -13.67 1.76 8.36
N PRO A 466 -13.51 3.09 8.45
CA PRO A 466 -14.45 3.93 9.19
C PRO A 466 -15.79 4.05 8.45
N ASP A 467 -16.87 4.33 9.18
CA ASP A 467 -18.19 4.52 8.57
C ASP A 467 -18.25 5.70 7.58
N GLN A 468 -17.43 6.73 7.81
CA GLN A 468 -17.35 7.95 7.03
C GLN A 468 -15.92 8.52 7.11
N GLY A 469 -15.49 9.28 6.09
CA GLY A 469 -14.18 9.90 6.05
C GLY A 469 -13.53 9.84 4.67
N VAL A 470 -12.35 10.42 4.54
CA VAL A 470 -11.53 10.48 3.33
C VAL A 470 -11.23 9.08 2.80
N LEU A 471 -10.92 8.11 3.67
CA LEU A 471 -10.68 6.73 3.22
C LEU A 471 -11.93 6.10 2.60
N THR A 472 -13.09 6.31 3.23
CA THR A 472 -14.38 5.76 2.78
C THR A 472 -14.84 6.39 1.48
N ASP A 473 -14.67 7.70 1.35
CA ASP A 473 -14.97 8.41 0.11
C ASP A 473 -14.01 7.98 -1.00
N ALA A 474 -12.70 7.87 -0.74
CA ALA A 474 -11.73 7.40 -1.72
C ALA A 474 -12.06 5.98 -2.21
N MET A 475 -12.39 5.06 -1.29
CA MET A 475 -12.78 3.68 -1.64
C MET A 475 -14.08 3.61 -2.46
N SER A 476 -15.06 4.47 -2.17
CA SER A 476 -16.34 4.49 -2.89
C SER A 476 -16.23 5.10 -4.29
N HIS A 477 -15.25 5.96 -4.52
CA HIS A 477 -14.91 6.53 -5.83
C HIS A 477 -13.77 5.78 -6.52
N ALA A 478 -13.38 4.60 -6.04
CA ALA A 478 -12.25 3.85 -6.60
C ALA A 478 -12.65 2.53 -7.26
N ARG A 479 -11.87 2.13 -8.25
CA ARG A 479 -12.06 0.89 -9.01
C ARG A 479 -10.77 0.07 -9.11
N PRO A 480 -10.86 -1.27 -9.10
CA PRO A 480 -9.70 -2.13 -9.11
C PRO A 480 -8.98 -2.08 -10.47
N VAL A 481 -7.65 -1.94 -10.41
CA VAL A 481 -6.73 -1.99 -11.55
C VAL A 481 -5.87 -3.26 -11.51
N ALA A 482 -5.55 -3.74 -10.31
CA ALA A 482 -4.85 -5.01 -10.12
C ALA A 482 -5.28 -5.67 -8.82
N THR A 483 -5.52 -6.97 -8.83
CA THR A 483 -5.89 -7.75 -7.63
C THR A 483 -4.95 -8.92 -7.43
N PHE A 484 -4.35 -9.01 -6.25
CA PHE A 484 -3.43 -10.08 -5.86
C PHE A 484 -4.04 -10.93 -4.75
N GLY A 485 -3.88 -12.25 -4.82
CA GLY A 485 -4.43 -13.17 -3.82
C GLY A 485 -5.95 -13.26 -3.83
N SER A 486 -6.53 -13.87 -2.79
CA SER A 486 -7.96 -14.09 -2.65
C SER A 486 -8.39 -14.13 -1.18
N GLY A 487 -9.70 -13.96 -0.93
CA GLY A 487 -10.28 -13.97 0.42
C GLY A 487 -9.59 -12.99 1.37
N GLY A 488 -9.28 -13.45 2.59
CA GLY A 488 -8.58 -12.65 3.61
C GLY A 488 -7.12 -12.29 3.29
N LYS A 489 -6.57 -12.74 2.15
CA LYS A 489 -5.23 -12.37 1.67
C LYS A 489 -5.27 -11.48 0.42
N ARG A 490 -6.47 -11.05 0.02
CA ARG A 490 -6.67 -10.25 -1.19
C ARG A 490 -6.14 -8.84 -0.97
N VAL A 491 -5.34 -8.36 -1.92
CA VAL A 491 -4.84 -7.00 -2.02
C VAL A 491 -5.32 -6.43 -3.33
N ASP A 492 -6.10 -5.34 -3.27
CA ASP A 492 -6.62 -4.66 -4.45
C ASP A 492 -5.90 -3.32 -4.62
N ILE A 493 -5.35 -3.05 -5.79
CA ILE A 493 -4.82 -1.74 -6.17
C ILE A 493 -5.94 -1.02 -6.91
N LEU A 494 -6.45 0.04 -6.31
CA LEU A 494 -7.59 0.80 -6.79
C LEU A 494 -7.16 2.17 -7.29
N ARG A 495 -7.70 2.60 -8.43
CA ARG A 495 -7.59 3.97 -8.93
C ARG A 495 -8.81 4.76 -8.46
N VAL A 496 -8.59 5.94 -7.88
CA VAL A 496 -9.64 6.86 -7.43
C VAL A 496 -10.06 7.78 -8.58
N ASP A 497 -11.35 7.91 -8.81
CA ASP A 497 -11.94 8.76 -9.85
C ASP A 497 -12.20 10.18 -9.29
N THR A 498 -11.23 11.08 -9.40
CA THR A 498 -11.20 12.41 -8.73
C THR A 498 -11.98 13.53 -9.44
N GLY A 499 -12.87 13.20 -10.38
CA GLY A 499 -13.70 14.16 -11.13
C GLY A 499 -12.96 14.99 -12.19
N SER A 500 -11.62 15.01 -12.20
CA SER A 500 -10.81 15.46 -13.34
C SER A 500 -10.71 14.33 -14.37
N SER A 501 -11.68 14.29 -15.30
CA SER A 501 -11.64 13.59 -16.60
C SER A 501 -10.84 12.28 -16.63
N SER A 502 -11.42 11.22 -16.08
CA SER A 502 -10.86 9.87 -16.15
C SER A 502 -11.96 8.86 -15.78
N GLU A 503 -13.05 8.87 -16.55
CA GLU A 503 -13.90 7.68 -16.75
C GLU A 503 -13.01 6.45 -17.03
N PRO A 504 -13.52 5.21 -16.92
CA PRO A 504 -12.72 4.00 -17.05
C PRO A 504 -11.69 4.01 -18.17
N SER A 505 -10.58 3.25 -18.03
CA SER A 505 -9.94 2.75 -19.26
C SER A 505 -10.99 1.80 -19.79
N ALA A 506 -11.91 2.34 -20.57
CA ALA A 506 -13.01 1.58 -21.12
C ALA A 506 -12.34 0.74 -22.18
N ALA A 507 -12.46 -0.58 -22.11
CA ALA A 507 -12.02 -1.40 -23.21
C ALA A 507 -12.66 -0.88 -24.50
N ALA A 508 -11.90 -0.90 -25.59
CA ALA A 508 -12.42 -0.50 -26.89
C ALA A 508 -13.68 -1.30 -27.23
N VAL A 509 -14.63 -0.67 -27.88
CA VAL A 509 -15.79 -1.38 -28.43
C VAL A 509 -15.29 -2.44 -29.42
N PRO A 510 -15.72 -3.72 -29.30
CA PRO A 510 -15.29 -4.84 -30.15
C PRO A 510 -15.28 -4.56 -31.66
N ALA A 511 -16.23 -3.74 -32.12
CA ALA A 511 -16.38 -3.42 -33.52
C ALA A 511 -15.22 -2.55 -34.07
N PHE A 512 -14.66 -1.65 -33.26
CA PHE A 512 -13.46 -0.89 -33.65
C PHE A 512 -12.24 -1.80 -33.73
N GLY A 513 -12.06 -2.68 -32.75
CA GLY A 513 -10.97 -3.66 -32.79
C GLY A 513 -11.11 -4.65 -33.94
N SER A 514 -12.34 -4.99 -34.36
CA SER A 514 -12.60 -5.81 -35.55
C SER A 514 -12.13 -5.14 -36.84
N GLN A 515 -12.32 -3.82 -36.97
CA GLN A 515 -11.84 -3.05 -38.12
C GLN A 515 -10.31 -3.00 -38.18
N VAL A 516 -9.64 -2.80 -37.04
CA VAL A 516 -8.17 -2.82 -36.95
C VAL A 516 -7.64 -4.23 -37.25
N ALA A 517 -8.24 -5.26 -36.65
CA ALA A 517 -7.81 -6.65 -36.82
C ALA A 517 -7.90 -7.14 -38.28
N ALA A 518 -8.79 -6.57 -39.10
CA ALA A 518 -8.91 -6.88 -40.52
C ALA A 518 -7.70 -6.40 -41.36
N ARG A 519 -6.96 -5.41 -40.84
CA ARG A 519 -5.85 -4.74 -41.55
C ARG A 519 -4.46 -5.21 -41.13
N LEU A 520 -4.39 -5.94 -40.02
CA LEU A 520 -3.13 -6.51 -39.54
C LEU A 520 -2.60 -7.55 -40.52
N ASP A 521 -1.27 -7.69 -40.56
CA ASP A 521 -0.60 -8.65 -41.43
C ASP A 521 -1.09 -10.08 -41.15
N ALA A 522 -1.17 -10.91 -42.19
CA ALA A 522 -1.62 -12.29 -42.08
C ALA A 522 -0.75 -13.15 -41.14
N ALA A 523 0.52 -12.76 -40.94
CA ALA A 523 1.44 -13.38 -39.99
C ALA A 523 1.14 -13.04 -38.51
N SER A 524 0.19 -12.13 -38.24
CA SER A 524 -0.24 -11.79 -36.88
C SER A 524 -0.89 -12.99 -36.18
N ASN A 525 -0.68 -13.09 -34.87
CA ASN A 525 -1.21 -14.17 -34.05
C ASN A 525 -2.76 -14.18 -34.06
N PRO A 526 -3.42 -15.29 -34.41
CA PRO A 526 -4.88 -15.37 -34.48
C PRO A 526 -5.57 -15.10 -33.14
N ASP A 527 -4.98 -15.50 -32.01
CA ASP A 527 -5.54 -15.25 -30.68
C ASP A 527 -5.47 -13.76 -30.33
N ALA A 528 -4.39 -13.08 -30.75
CA ALA A 528 -4.26 -11.63 -30.58
C ALA A 528 -5.30 -10.87 -31.42
N ARG A 529 -5.59 -11.35 -32.64
CA ARG A 529 -6.66 -10.80 -33.48
C ARG A 529 -8.04 -11.01 -32.86
N ALA A 530 -8.28 -12.18 -32.25
CA ALA A 530 -9.53 -12.45 -31.52
C ALA A 530 -9.67 -11.55 -30.28
N ALA A 531 -8.58 -11.27 -29.57
CA ALA A 531 -8.59 -10.37 -28.41
C ALA A 531 -8.95 -8.92 -28.78
N LEU A 532 -8.52 -8.42 -29.95
CA LEU A 532 -8.98 -7.12 -30.47
C LEU A 532 -10.50 -7.09 -30.69
N GLN A 533 -11.08 -8.22 -31.06
CA GLN A 533 -12.50 -8.38 -31.31
C GLN A 533 -13.29 -8.62 -30.02
N SER A 534 -12.63 -8.69 -28.86
CA SER A 534 -13.28 -8.74 -27.55
C SER A 534 -13.21 -7.40 -26.83
N ARG A 535 -14.11 -7.19 -25.87
CA ARG A 535 -14.15 -5.97 -25.03
C ARG A 535 -13.11 -6.06 -23.90
N THR A 536 -11.85 -6.38 -24.28
CA THR A 536 -10.76 -6.67 -23.34
C THR A 536 -9.49 -5.86 -23.62
N VAL A 537 -9.41 -5.09 -24.70
CA VAL A 537 -8.21 -4.33 -25.09
C VAL A 537 -8.41 -2.84 -24.84
N ASP A 538 -7.37 -2.17 -24.33
CA ASP A 538 -7.36 -0.71 -24.07
C ASP A 538 -7.54 0.08 -25.39
N GLN A 539 -8.26 1.19 -25.35
CA GLN A 539 -8.52 2.01 -26.54
C GLN A 539 -7.26 2.58 -27.17
N ARG A 540 -6.26 2.95 -26.36
CA ARG A 540 -5.02 3.53 -26.85
C ARG A 540 -4.21 2.50 -27.63
N VAL A 541 -4.31 1.23 -27.24
CA VAL A 541 -3.75 0.10 -28.00
C VAL A 541 -4.45 -0.02 -29.36
N VAL A 542 -5.79 0.03 -29.40
CA VAL A 542 -6.55 -0.04 -30.66
C VAL A 542 -6.24 1.14 -31.58
N ALA A 543 -6.23 2.36 -31.04
CA ALA A 543 -5.89 3.58 -31.78
C ALA A 543 -4.45 3.56 -32.30
N GLY A 544 -3.48 3.17 -31.47
CA GLY A 544 -2.08 3.05 -31.86
C GLY A 544 -1.89 2.03 -32.99
N LEU A 545 -2.53 0.86 -32.90
CA LEU A 545 -2.51 -0.15 -33.97
C LEU A 545 -3.15 0.37 -35.26
N ALA A 546 -4.25 1.13 -35.17
CA ALA A 546 -4.90 1.73 -36.34
C ALA A 546 -3.97 2.70 -37.08
N VAL A 547 -3.23 3.53 -36.34
CA VAL A 547 -2.24 4.47 -36.89
C VAL A 547 -1.07 3.72 -37.52
N LEU A 548 -0.49 2.74 -36.82
CA LEU A 548 0.62 1.95 -37.36
C LEU A 548 0.21 1.19 -38.63
N ALA A 549 -0.95 0.53 -38.63
CA ALA A 549 -1.47 -0.21 -39.78
C ALA A 549 -1.88 0.70 -40.96
N SER A 550 -1.90 2.03 -40.78
CA SER A 550 -2.12 2.99 -41.87
C SER A 550 -0.83 3.42 -42.56
N THR A 551 0.31 3.26 -41.89
CA THR A 551 1.62 3.73 -42.39
C THR A 551 2.54 2.58 -42.81
N GLN A 552 2.34 1.37 -42.26
CA GLN A 552 3.17 0.20 -42.54
C GLN A 552 2.44 -1.12 -42.24
N PRO A 553 2.92 -2.27 -42.76
CA PRO A 553 2.48 -3.58 -42.29
C PRO A 553 2.77 -3.77 -40.79
N VAL A 554 1.82 -4.35 -40.06
CA VAL A 554 1.93 -4.59 -38.61
C VAL A 554 1.69 -6.07 -38.33
N VAL A 555 2.71 -6.74 -37.77
CA VAL A 555 2.60 -8.11 -37.27
C VAL A 555 2.36 -8.05 -35.76
N LEU A 556 1.11 -8.25 -35.35
CA LEU A 556 0.73 -8.30 -33.93
C LEU A 556 1.03 -9.70 -33.36
N ASP A 557 1.94 -9.77 -32.39
CA ASP A 557 2.35 -11.04 -31.78
C ASP A 557 1.44 -11.43 -30.61
N GLY A 558 0.99 -10.44 -29.82
CA GLY A 558 0.12 -10.68 -28.68
C GLY A 558 -0.17 -9.44 -27.84
N PHE A 559 -1.09 -9.63 -26.89
CA PHE A 559 -1.30 -8.72 -25.77
C PHE A 559 -0.90 -9.42 -24.48
N SER A 560 -0.36 -8.64 -23.56
CA SER A 560 0.01 -9.10 -22.23
C SER A 560 -0.81 -8.36 -21.19
N SER A 561 -1.25 -9.11 -20.20
CA SER A 561 -1.72 -8.57 -18.93
C SER A 561 -1.14 -9.42 -17.82
N THR A 562 -0.83 -8.76 -16.72
CA THR A 562 -0.47 -9.47 -15.50
C THR A 562 -1.68 -10.27 -15.02
N ASP A 563 -1.44 -11.38 -14.30
CA ASP A 563 -2.53 -12.14 -13.68
C ASP A 563 -3.41 -11.26 -12.79
N ALA A 564 -2.79 -10.27 -12.13
CA ALA A 564 -3.48 -9.34 -11.26
C ALA A 564 -4.43 -8.39 -12.00
N GLU A 565 -4.02 -7.86 -13.16
CA GLU A 565 -4.89 -7.06 -14.02
C GLU A 565 -6.04 -7.90 -14.58
N ARG A 566 -5.77 -9.18 -14.92
CA ARG A 566 -6.79 -10.09 -15.43
C ARG A 566 -7.83 -10.44 -14.38
N ILE A 567 -7.41 -10.67 -13.12
CA ILE A 567 -8.32 -10.89 -11.98
C ILE A 567 -9.15 -9.64 -11.72
N ALA A 568 -8.56 -8.45 -11.85
CA ALA A 568 -9.26 -7.17 -11.70
C ALA A 568 -10.20 -6.85 -12.89
N GLY A 569 -10.07 -7.55 -14.03
CA GLY A 569 -10.84 -7.26 -15.25
C GLY A 569 -10.38 -6.00 -15.99
N THR A 570 -9.13 -5.57 -15.78
CA THR A 570 -8.56 -4.39 -16.44
C THR A 570 -8.27 -4.67 -17.92
N PRO A 571 -8.56 -3.73 -18.84
CA PRO A 571 -8.23 -3.94 -20.25
C PRO A 571 -6.73 -4.13 -20.48
N GLN A 572 -6.40 -4.95 -21.46
CA GLN A 572 -5.03 -5.21 -21.90
C GLN A 572 -4.44 -3.94 -22.51
N ARG A 573 -3.45 -3.38 -21.81
CA ARG A 573 -2.79 -2.10 -22.12
C ARG A 573 -1.34 -2.26 -22.56
N GLU A 574 -0.89 -3.50 -22.77
CA GLU A 574 0.43 -3.83 -23.29
C GLU A 574 0.29 -4.67 -24.56
N LEU A 575 0.95 -4.24 -25.62
CA LEU A 575 0.95 -4.91 -26.92
C LEU A 575 2.38 -5.30 -27.31
N THR A 576 2.53 -6.43 -28.00
CA THR A 576 3.79 -6.87 -28.58
C THR A 576 3.68 -6.95 -30.09
N LEU A 577 4.57 -6.25 -30.80
CA LEU A 577 4.69 -6.30 -32.26
C LEU A 577 5.98 -7.00 -32.67
N ARG A 578 5.97 -7.60 -33.87
CA ARG A 578 7.16 -8.17 -34.52
C ARG A 578 7.55 -7.37 -35.75
N GLY A 579 8.85 -7.28 -36.02
CA GLY A 579 9.37 -6.54 -37.17
C GLY A 579 10.89 -6.58 -37.27
N THR A 580 11.42 -5.94 -38.31
CA THR A 580 12.85 -5.74 -38.48
C THR A 580 13.39 -4.68 -37.50
N PRO A 581 14.69 -4.70 -37.15
CA PRO A 581 15.25 -3.72 -36.21
C PRO A 581 14.94 -2.25 -36.55
N ASP A 582 15.00 -1.89 -37.84
CA ASP A 582 14.73 -0.52 -38.30
C ASP A 582 13.25 -0.14 -38.15
N GLU A 583 12.34 -1.08 -38.38
CA GLU A 583 10.89 -0.87 -38.17
C GLU A 583 10.57 -0.67 -36.69
N LEU A 584 11.13 -1.54 -35.82
CA LEU A 584 10.91 -1.47 -34.39
C LEU A 584 11.44 -0.17 -33.78
N GLN A 585 12.59 0.33 -34.24
CA GLN A 585 13.13 1.63 -33.82
C GLN A 585 12.22 2.80 -34.20
N ARG A 586 11.62 2.79 -35.40
CA ARG A 586 10.66 3.83 -35.80
C ARG A 586 9.38 3.78 -34.97
N ILE A 587 8.90 2.57 -34.64
CA ILE A 587 7.74 2.39 -33.75
C ILE A 587 8.05 2.91 -32.34
N ALA A 588 9.20 2.56 -31.77
CA ALA A 588 9.63 3.06 -30.46
C ALA A 588 9.68 4.59 -30.43
N ALA A 589 10.35 5.20 -31.43
CA ALA A 589 10.47 6.65 -31.55
C ALA A 589 9.10 7.35 -31.72
N PHE A 590 8.12 6.69 -32.34
CA PHE A 590 6.76 7.20 -32.43
C PHE A 590 6.07 7.23 -31.06
N PHE A 591 6.10 6.13 -30.31
CA PHE A 591 5.46 6.05 -29.00
C PHE A 591 6.15 6.92 -27.94
N ASP A 592 7.47 6.99 -27.95
CA ASP A 592 8.25 7.81 -27.00
C ASP A 592 7.98 9.32 -27.12
N ARG A 593 7.48 9.77 -28.28
CA ARG A 593 7.15 11.18 -28.55
C ARG A 593 5.68 11.53 -28.28
N GLN A 594 4.85 10.55 -27.92
CA GLN A 594 3.46 10.80 -27.58
C GLN A 594 3.35 11.57 -26.26
N SER A 595 2.34 12.43 -26.19
CA SER A 595 1.92 13.14 -24.97
C SER A 595 0.61 12.55 -24.48
N GLU A 596 0.18 12.93 -23.28
CA GLU A 596 -1.15 12.55 -22.78
C GLU A 596 -2.23 12.94 -23.80
N PRO A 597 -3.26 12.08 -24.02
CA PRO A 597 -3.52 10.81 -23.31
C PRO A 597 -2.81 9.55 -23.86
N PHE A 598 -1.99 9.69 -24.91
CA PHE A 598 -1.33 8.58 -25.59
C PHE A 598 0.13 8.34 -25.19
N ALA A 599 0.63 9.06 -24.18
CA ALA A 599 1.95 8.82 -23.61
C ALA A 599 2.08 7.36 -23.14
N VAL A 600 3.21 6.73 -23.46
CA VAL A 600 3.51 5.35 -23.04
C VAL A 600 4.38 5.32 -21.79
N GLU A 601 4.21 4.27 -21.00
CA GLU A 601 5.06 3.93 -19.86
C GLU A 601 6.43 3.45 -20.37
N SER A 602 6.42 2.59 -21.40
CA SER A 602 7.62 2.05 -22.03
C SER A 602 7.37 1.59 -23.47
N ALA A 603 8.44 1.61 -24.27
CA ALA A 603 8.53 1.02 -25.61
C ALA A 603 9.87 0.27 -25.73
N GLU A 604 9.89 -1.01 -25.36
CA GLU A 604 11.11 -1.81 -25.22
C GLU A 604 11.30 -2.78 -26.39
N ILE A 605 12.45 -2.72 -27.06
CA ILE A 605 12.82 -3.65 -28.14
C ILE A 605 13.58 -4.85 -27.56
N ASP A 606 13.18 -6.05 -27.94
CA ASP A 606 13.77 -7.33 -27.54
C ASP A 606 13.87 -8.25 -28.76
N GLY A 607 15.05 -8.30 -29.39
CA GLY A 607 15.28 -9.07 -30.61
C GLY A 607 14.45 -8.55 -31.79
N ASP A 608 13.56 -9.40 -32.32
CA ASP A 608 12.62 -9.09 -33.41
C ASP A 608 11.24 -8.60 -32.90
N ARG A 609 11.14 -8.24 -31.61
CA ARG A 609 9.91 -7.80 -30.96
C ARG A 609 10.05 -6.42 -30.32
N ILE A 610 8.94 -5.69 -30.23
CA ILE A 610 8.79 -4.51 -29.38
C ILE A 610 7.58 -4.65 -28.47
N ARG A 611 7.74 -4.37 -27.18
CA ARG A 611 6.66 -4.28 -26.20
C ARG A 611 6.36 -2.80 -25.92
N ILE A 612 5.10 -2.42 -26.09
CA ILE A 612 4.62 -1.05 -25.81
C ILE A 612 3.57 -1.15 -24.72
N ARG A 613 3.78 -0.42 -23.62
CA ARG A 613 2.90 -0.42 -22.45
C ARG A 613 2.33 0.98 -22.20
N PHE A 614 1.00 1.08 -22.10
CA PHE A 614 0.33 2.32 -21.72
C PHE A 614 0.16 2.41 -20.19
N PRO A 615 0.22 3.63 -19.63
CA PRO A 615 0.03 3.85 -18.20
C PRO A 615 -1.37 3.42 -17.77
N ALA A 616 -1.53 3.05 -16.51
CA ALA A 616 -2.79 2.59 -15.96
C ALA A 616 -3.85 3.71 -15.87
N GLY A 617 -3.42 4.96 -15.98
CA GLY A 617 -4.27 6.15 -16.03
C GLY A 617 -5.29 6.05 -17.17
N ALA A 618 -6.54 6.31 -16.83
CA ALA A 618 -7.66 6.17 -17.73
C ALA A 618 -7.95 7.50 -18.42
N THR A 619 -7.88 7.50 -19.74
CA THR A 619 -8.46 8.58 -20.54
C THR A 619 -9.27 7.91 -21.63
N ASP A 620 -10.58 8.17 -21.65
CA ASP A 620 -11.37 7.81 -22.81
C ASP A 620 -10.84 8.58 -24.00
N VAL A 621 -10.30 7.86 -24.97
CA VAL A 621 -9.79 8.46 -26.20
C VAL A 621 -10.86 8.44 -27.29
N GLY A 622 -12.11 8.10 -26.97
CA GLY A 622 -13.27 8.14 -27.88
C GLY A 622 -13.57 6.83 -28.60
N LEU A 623 -13.02 5.71 -28.11
CA LEU A 623 -13.29 4.35 -28.62
C LEU A 623 -13.97 3.43 -27.59
N GLY A 624 -14.29 3.93 -26.39
CA GLY A 624 -14.93 3.15 -25.31
C GLY A 624 -16.45 3.02 -25.45
N GLU A 625 -17.06 3.98 -26.14
CA GLU A 625 -18.51 4.11 -26.32
C GLU A 625 -18.91 4.30 -27.79
N GLY A 626 -20.18 4.05 -28.10
CA GLY A 626 -20.74 4.20 -29.44
C GLY A 626 -20.58 2.96 -30.35
N SER A 627 -21.16 3.05 -31.55
CA SER A 627 -21.00 2.05 -32.61
C SER A 627 -20.24 2.67 -33.78
N PRO A 628 -19.44 1.90 -34.53
CA PRO A 628 -18.81 2.42 -35.73
C PRO A 628 -19.88 2.90 -36.72
N ALA A 629 -19.60 4.04 -37.37
CA ALA A 629 -20.44 4.50 -38.46
C ALA A 629 -20.44 3.46 -39.61
N ALA A 630 -21.58 3.30 -40.29
CA ALA A 630 -21.65 2.47 -41.49
C ALA A 630 -20.67 3.02 -42.56
N PRO A 631 -19.91 2.17 -43.26
CA PRO A 631 -18.98 2.65 -44.27
C PRO A 631 -19.73 3.33 -45.42
N GLY A 632 -19.41 4.60 -45.68
CA GLY A 632 -19.90 5.33 -46.85
C GLY A 632 -21.03 6.33 -46.56
N GLY A 633 -20.90 7.50 -47.16
CA GLY A 633 -21.75 8.68 -46.96
C GLY A 633 -20.90 9.90 -46.57
N PRO A 634 -21.14 11.11 -47.12
CA PRO A 634 -20.41 12.30 -46.72
C PRO A 634 -20.85 12.78 -45.34
N ALA A 635 -19.89 13.24 -44.54
CA ALA A 635 -20.09 14.03 -43.32
C ALA A 635 -19.38 15.37 -43.49
N ALA A 636 -19.84 16.40 -42.78
CA ALA A 636 -19.25 17.73 -42.78
C ALA A 636 -18.56 17.98 -41.45
N VAL A 637 -17.27 18.32 -41.47
CA VAL A 637 -16.52 18.69 -40.26
C VAL A 637 -15.86 20.03 -40.45
N ARG A 638 -15.95 20.85 -39.42
CA ARG A 638 -15.31 22.16 -39.35
C ARG A 638 -14.31 22.16 -38.19
N VAL A 639 -13.10 22.65 -38.44
CA VAL A 639 -12.08 22.76 -37.39
C VAL A 639 -12.08 24.17 -36.83
N ALA A 640 -12.45 24.30 -35.56
CA ALA A 640 -12.43 25.56 -34.81
C ALA A 640 -11.17 25.59 -33.94
N ASP A 641 -10.07 26.16 -34.47
CA ASP A 641 -8.81 26.26 -33.73
C ASP A 641 -8.82 27.47 -32.76
N MET A 642 -8.99 27.17 -31.47
CA MET A 642 -9.13 28.13 -30.36
C MET A 642 -7.93 28.09 -29.40
N ARG A 643 -6.78 27.61 -29.89
CA ARG A 643 -5.53 27.56 -29.13
C ARG A 643 -4.99 28.97 -28.88
N LYS A 644 -4.50 29.23 -27.67
CA LYS A 644 -3.91 30.53 -27.27
C LYS A 644 -2.61 30.84 -28.03
N THR A 645 -1.85 29.79 -28.35
CA THR A 645 -0.67 29.82 -29.22
C THR A 645 -0.80 28.69 -30.23
N ALA A 646 -0.94 29.01 -31.52
CA ALA A 646 -0.97 28.02 -32.58
C ALA A 646 0.42 27.93 -33.23
N PRO A 647 1.17 26.81 -33.05
CA PRO A 647 2.18 26.47 -34.05
C PRO A 647 1.49 26.23 -35.40
N ALA A 648 2.19 26.52 -36.49
CA ALA A 648 1.77 26.06 -37.81
C ALA A 648 1.91 24.52 -37.81
N ASP A 649 0.77 23.86 -37.64
CA ASP A 649 0.64 22.40 -37.62
C ASP A 649 -0.34 21.98 -38.72
N HIS A 650 -0.26 20.74 -39.18
CA HIS A 650 -1.36 20.08 -39.88
C HIS A 650 -1.99 19.01 -38.99
N ILE A 651 -3.29 18.83 -39.18
CA ILE A 651 -4.10 17.84 -38.50
C ILE A 651 -4.32 16.68 -39.47
N GLU A 652 -3.93 15.49 -39.06
CA GLU A 652 -4.12 14.25 -39.80
C GLU A 652 -5.29 13.47 -39.21
N PHE A 653 -6.18 12.99 -40.08
CA PHE A 653 -7.30 12.12 -39.69
C PHE A 653 -7.08 10.71 -40.22
N VAL A 654 -6.67 9.80 -39.32
CA VAL A 654 -6.41 8.40 -39.68
C VAL A 654 -7.66 7.55 -39.45
N ARG A 655 -8.18 6.90 -40.49
CA ARG A 655 -9.34 6.00 -40.35
C ARG A 655 -8.96 4.69 -39.68
N ILE A 656 -9.80 4.26 -38.74
CA ILE A 656 -9.63 2.96 -38.06
C ILE A 656 -9.82 1.79 -39.04
N ASP A 657 -10.78 1.91 -39.97
CA ASP A 657 -11.07 0.88 -40.98
C ASP A 657 -10.12 0.88 -42.19
N GLY A 658 -9.18 1.82 -42.27
CA GLY A 658 -8.17 1.87 -43.32
C GLY A 658 -8.62 2.51 -44.63
N GLY A 659 -9.82 3.07 -44.67
CA GLY A 659 -10.22 3.93 -45.79
C GLY A 659 -9.36 5.19 -45.90
N ALA A 660 -9.48 5.91 -47.02
CA ALA A 660 -8.82 7.20 -47.20
C ALA A 660 -9.29 8.19 -46.12
N GLY A 661 -8.33 8.68 -45.34
CA GLY A 661 -8.50 9.80 -44.41
C GLY A 661 -8.36 11.14 -45.12
N GLY A 662 -7.77 12.11 -44.43
CA GLY A 662 -7.38 13.39 -45.02
C GLY A 662 -6.70 14.29 -43.98
N SER A 663 -6.20 15.42 -44.45
CA SER A 663 -5.48 16.39 -43.63
C SER A 663 -6.10 17.79 -43.73
N VAL A 664 -5.74 18.65 -42.77
CA VAL A 664 -6.09 20.09 -42.78
C VAL A 664 -5.04 20.89 -42.02
N HIS A 665 -4.59 22.02 -42.59
CA HIS A 665 -3.67 22.92 -41.91
C HIS A 665 -4.36 23.73 -40.81
N ALA A 666 -3.77 23.71 -39.61
CA ALA A 666 -4.15 24.48 -38.44
C ALA A 666 -3.24 25.71 -38.32
N GLY A 667 -3.60 26.79 -39.02
CA GLY A 667 -2.87 28.07 -38.94
C GLY A 667 -3.11 28.97 -40.14
N ALA A 668 -3.61 30.19 -39.88
CA ALA A 668 -3.79 31.30 -40.82
C ALA A 668 -4.67 31.03 -42.06
N GLY A 669 -5.99 30.99 -41.84
CA GLY A 669 -7.02 31.29 -42.85
C GLY A 669 -7.55 30.08 -43.63
N PRO A 670 -8.58 29.41 -43.09
CA PRO A 670 -9.91 29.63 -43.64
C PRO A 670 -10.89 30.06 -42.56
N ASP A 671 -11.98 30.72 -42.97
CA ASP A 671 -13.13 31.07 -42.15
C ASP A 671 -13.46 29.95 -41.13
N PRO A 672 -13.44 30.21 -39.80
CA PRO A 672 -13.80 29.21 -38.80
C PRO A 672 -15.24 28.71 -38.95
N ALA A 673 -16.04 29.30 -39.87
CA ALA A 673 -17.35 28.83 -40.31
C ALA A 673 -17.31 27.79 -41.47
N ALA A 674 -16.17 27.53 -42.11
CA ALA A 674 -16.10 26.70 -43.32
C ALA A 674 -16.00 25.19 -43.03
N TYR A 675 -17.04 24.45 -43.40
CA TYR A 675 -17.04 22.99 -43.35
C TYR A 675 -16.15 22.36 -44.43
N ARG A 676 -15.58 21.19 -44.09
CA ARG A 676 -14.92 20.26 -45.00
C ARG A 676 -15.72 18.96 -45.10
N THR A 677 -15.83 18.42 -46.30
CA THR A 677 -16.45 17.10 -46.51
C THR A 677 -15.43 16.02 -46.22
N MET A 678 -15.79 15.07 -45.35
CA MET A 678 -15.03 13.84 -45.10
C MET A 678 -15.95 12.62 -45.10
N PRO A 679 -15.46 11.42 -45.41
CA PRO A 679 -16.28 10.21 -45.31
C PRO A 679 -16.80 9.97 -43.88
N ALA A 680 -18.01 9.46 -43.72
CA ALA A 680 -18.44 8.92 -42.44
C ALA A 680 -17.51 7.78 -42.00
N GLY A 681 -17.22 7.72 -40.70
CA GLY A 681 -16.26 6.77 -40.14
C GLY A 681 -15.73 7.18 -38.78
N THR A 682 -14.85 6.34 -38.23
CA THR A 682 -14.14 6.61 -36.98
C THR A 682 -12.68 6.92 -37.28
N TYR A 683 -12.19 8.00 -36.69
CA TYR A 683 -10.89 8.59 -36.99
C TYR A 683 -10.06 8.73 -35.72
N VAL A 684 -8.75 8.48 -35.81
CA VAL A 684 -7.75 8.93 -34.85
C VAL A 684 -7.17 10.24 -35.37
N MET A 685 -7.36 11.32 -34.62
CA MET A 685 -6.83 12.64 -34.91
C MET A 685 -5.39 12.75 -34.41
N MET A 686 -4.53 13.29 -35.27
CA MET A 686 -3.14 13.56 -34.96
C MET A 686 -2.79 15.01 -35.29
N THR A 687 -1.84 15.59 -34.54
CA THR A 687 -1.22 16.87 -34.87
C THR A 687 0.22 16.64 -35.29
N VAL A 688 0.65 17.30 -36.35
CA VAL A 688 2.00 17.19 -36.92
C VAL A 688 2.54 18.61 -37.17
N GLY A 689 3.73 18.93 -36.64
CA GLY A 689 4.28 20.28 -36.77
C GLY A 689 4.97 20.52 -38.12
N ASP A 690 4.76 21.69 -38.72
CA ASP A 690 5.17 22.03 -40.11
C ASP A 690 6.70 22.07 -40.36
N ARG A 691 7.54 21.83 -39.34
CA ARG A 691 9.02 21.76 -39.47
C ARG A 691 9.58 20.38 -39.11
N GLY A 692 9.00 19.31 -39.66
CA GLY A 692 9.40 17.93 -39.35
C GLY A 692 9.06 17.51 -37.92
N GLY A 693 7.99 18.08 -37.36
CA GLY A 693 7.47 17.71 -36.06
C GLY A 693 6.94 16.28 -36.08
N ALA A 694 7.21 15.51 -35.03
CA ALA A 694 6.72 14.14 -34.95
C ALA A 694 5.19 14.11 -34.78
N PRO A 695 4.49 13.18 -35.44
CA PRO A 695 3.05 13.08 -35.34
C PRO A 695 2.63 12.65 -33.92
N LYS A 696 1.69 13.38 -33.33
CA LYS A 696 1.15 13.12 -31.98
C LYS A 696 -0.33 12.80 -32.06
N MET A 697 -0.74 11.64 -31.54
CA MET A 697 -2.15 11.27 -31.38
C MET A 697 -2.79 12.15 -30.32
N ARG A 698 -4.03 12.61 -30.58
CA ARG A 698 -4.76 13.52 -29.67
C ARG A 698 -6.06 12.92 -29.16
N GLN A 699 -6.90 12.44 -30.07
CA GLN A 699 -8.21 11.89 -29.73
C GLN A 699 -8.73 11.03 -30.88
N ALA A 700 -9.61 10.08 -30.61
CA ALA A 700 -10.43 9.43 -31.62
C ALA A 700 -11.88 9.91 -31.55
N PHE A 701 -12.56 9.95 -32.70
CA PHE A 701 -13.95 10.36 -32.77
C PHE A 701 -14.68 9.66 -33.93
N THR A 702 -16.00 9.61 -33.84
CA THR A 702 -16.86 9.02 -34.88
C THR A 702 -17.76 10.09 -35.50
N VAL A 703 -17.77 10.16 -36.83
CA VAL A 703 -18.67 11.01 -37.60
C VAL A 703 -19.67 10.16 -38.39
N MET A 704 -20.95 10.51 -38.28
CA MET A 704 -22.05 9.75 -38.87
C MET A 704 -22.39 10.25 -40.29
N PRO A 705 -22.93 9.39 -41.17
CA PRO A 705 -23.38 9.80 -42.50
C PRO A 705 -24.40 10.95 -42.43
N GLY A 706 -24.20 12.00 -43.23
CA GLY A 706 -25.06 13.18 -43.25
C GLY A 706 -24.94 14.10 -42.03
N GLY A 707 -24.09 13.75 -41.07
CA GLY A 707 -23.84 14.57 -39.89
C GLY A 707 -22.94 15.76 -40.18
N ALA A 708 -23.15 16.83 -39.43
CA ALA A 708 -22.29 18.02 -39.39
C ALA A 708 -21.68 18.14 -37.99
N TYR A 709 -20.40 18.51 -37.91
CA TYR A 709 -19.67 18.57 -36.64
C TYR A 709 -18.68 19.73 -36.60
N THR A 710 -18.51 20.28 -35.39
CA THR A 710 -17.43 21.21 -35.06
C THR A 710 -16.40 20.49 -34.21
N LEU A 711 -15.18 20.38 -34.72
CA LEU A 711 -14.00 19.93 -34.01
C LEU A 711 -13.28 21.15 -33.41
N ALA A 712 -13.53 21.43 -32.14
CA ALA A 712 -12.89 22.54 -31.43
C ALA A 712 -11.53 22.11 -30.86
N LEU A 713 -10.50 22.93 -31.08
CA LEU A 713 -9.14 22.69 -30.57
C LEU A 713 -8.77 23.76 -29.56
N PHE A 714 -8.24 23.36 -28.41
CA PHE A 714 -7.89 24.24 -27.30
C PHE A 714 -6.46 23.99 -26.82
N SER A 715 -5.87 24.96 -26.14
CA SER A 715 -4.58 24.80 -25.45
C SER A 715 -4.81 24.08 -24.12
N ALA A 716 -4.25 22.87 -23.96
CA ALA A 716 -4.29 22.16 -22.69
C ALA A 716 -3.24 22.77 -21.73
N ALA A 717 -3.69 23.34 -20.60
CA ALA A 717 -2.83 23.98 -19.59
C ALA A 717 -1.92 25.12 -20.15
N GLU A 718 -0.87 25.52 -19.41
CA GLU A 718 0.19 26.42 -19.91
C GLU A 718 1.19 25.71 -20.85
N SER A 719 0.99 24.42 -21.18
CA SER A 719 1.84 23.67 -22.08
C SER A 719 1.41 23.82 -23.55
N ALA A 720 2.29 23.41 -24.47
CA ALA A 720 2.02 23.44 -25.92
C ALA A 720 1.12 22.27 -26.40
N ASP A 721 0.36 21.61 -25.52
CA ASP A 721 -0.48 20.47 -25.87
C ASP A 721 -1.88 20.89 -26.36
N VAL A 722 -2.47 20.03 -27.21
CA VAL A 722 -3.74 20.30 -27.90
C VAL A 722 -4.83 19.40 -27.32
N ALA A 723 -5.88 20.00 -26.77
CA ALA A 723 -7.12 19.32 -26.43
C ALA A 723 -8.12 19.46 -27.59
N ALA A 724 -8.77 18.37 -27.98
CA ALA A 724 -9.79 18.36 -29.02
C ALA A 724 -11.16 17.99 -28.43
N GLN A 725 -12.22 18.58 -28.98
CA GLN A 725 -13.60 18.21 -28.67
C GLN A 725 -14.42 18.20 -29.96
N LEU A 726 -15.06 17.08 -30.26
CA LEU A 726 -16.00 16.97 -31.38
C LEU A 726 -17.42 17.20 -30.86
N ALA A 727 -18.10 18.23 -31.36
CA ALA A 727 -19.50 18.51 -31.07
C ALA A 727 -20.36 18.35 -32.33
N PRO A 728 -21.53 17.68 -32.27
CA PRO A 728 -22.46 17.64 -33.39
C PRO A 728 -23.09 19.02 -33.61
N ASP A 729 -23.30 19.39 -34.86
CA ASP A 729 -23.90 20.65 -35.29
C ASP A 729 -25.40 20.54 -35.60
N SER A 730 -25.99 19.35 -35.43
CA SER A 730 -27.42 19.10 -35.63
C SER A 730 -28.27 19.61 -34.46
N ALA A 731 -29.25 20.47 -34.73
CA ALA A 731 -30.21 21.01 -33.76
C ALA A 731 -31.52 20.21 -33.68
N PRO A 732 -32.28 20.30 -32.57
CA PRO A 732 -33.70 19.96 -32.54
C PRO A 732 -34.54 20.92 -33.41
N ASP A 733 -35.79 20.58 -33.73
CA ASP A 733 -36.69 21.38 -34.59
C ASP A 733 -36.79 22.85 -34.11
N GLY A 734 -36.18 23.78 -34.86
CA GLY A 734 -36.24 25.22 -34.61
C GLY A 734 -34.89 25.93 -34.47
N SER A 735 -34.92 27.15 -33.93
CA SER A 735 -33.71 27.95 -33.64
C SER A 735 -33.06 27.47 -32.35
N ALA A 736 -31.73 27.35 -32.34
CA ALA A 736 -30.99 26.82 -31.20
C ALA A 736 -29.62 27.49 -31.08
N VAL A 737 -29.11 27.59 -29.85
CA VAL A 737 -27.86 28.29 -29.55
C VAL A 737 -26.98 27.46 -28.62
N ARG A 738 -25.66 27.48 -28.83
CA ARG A 738 -24.66 26.89 -27.91
C ARG A 738 -23.51 27.86 -27.66
N LEU A 739 -22.72 27.59 -26.63
CA LEU A 739 -21.50 28.35 -26.32
C LEU A 739 -20.26 27.53 -26.71
N LEU A 740 -19.29 28.19 -27.35
CA LEU A 740 -17.91 27.73 -27.49
C LEU A 740 -17.02 28.71 -26.72
N HIS A 741 -16.47 28.28 -25.59
CA HIS A 741 -15.70 29.13 -24.69
C HIS A 741 -14.19 28.98 -24.91
N ALA A 742 -13.61 30.02 -25.52
CA ALA A 742 -12.18 30.15 -25.82
C ALA A 742 -11.50 31.34 -25.10
N ALA A 743 -12.25 32.16 -24.35
CA ALA A 743 -11.70 33.24 -23.53
C ALA A 743 -10.95 32.67 -22.30
N GLY A 744 -9.63 32.60 -22.36
CA GLY A 744 -8.83 32.03 -21.28
C GLY A 744 -8.40 33.02 -20.22
N VAL A 745 -8.50 34.34 -20.47
CA VAL A 745 -8.18 35.40 -19.51
C VAL A 745 -9.37 35.73 -18.63
N ALA A 746 -10.58 35.62 -19.16
CA ALA A 746 -11.83 35.90 -18.43
C ALA A 746 -12.09 34.95 -17.25
N GLY A 747 -11.44 33.78 -17.20
CA GLY A 747 -11.69 32.76 -16.18
C GLY A 747 -13.05 32.09 -16.39
N ALA A 748 -13.71 31.69 -15.29
CA ALA A 748 -15.03 31.08 -15.37
C ALA A 748 -16.10 32.12 -15.73
N VAL A 749 -16.94 31.78 -16.72
CA VAL A 749 -17.95 32.69 -17.27
C VAL A 749 -19.36 32.18 -17.01
N ARG A 750 -20.26 33.10 -16.67
CA ARG A 750 -21.70 32.93 -16.80
C ARG A 750 -22.19 33.70 -18.03
N LEU A 751 -22.96 33.05 -18.90
CA LEU A 751 -23.56 33.66 -20.08
C LEU A 751 -25.09 33.55 -19.99
N THR A 752 -25.76 34.70 -20.00
CA THR A 752 -27.22 34.79 -20.06
C THR A 752 -27.67 35.50 -21.33
N LEU A 753 -28.80 35.10 -21.90
CA LEU A 753 -29.44 35.72 -23.06
C LEU A 753 -30.80 36.28 -22.63
N THR A 754 -31.01 37.58 -22.82
CA THR A 754 -32.23 38.28 -22.39
C THR A 754 -32.98 38.84 -23.60
N PRO A 755 -34.20 38.37 -23.92
CA PRO A 755 -35.00 38.96 -24.99
C PRO A 755 -35.54 40.34 -24.60
N PRO A 756 -35.86 41.23 -25.56
CA PRO A 756 -36.48 42.52 -25.29
C PRO A 756 -37.76 42.39 -24.46
N GLY A 757 -37.72 42.88 -23.21
CA GLY A 757 -38.88 42.86 -22.30
C GLY A 757 -39.24 41.49 -21.73
N GLY A 758 -38.37 40.48 -21.83
CA GLY A 758 -38.56 39.16 -21.23
C GLY A 758 -37.51 38.80 -20.16
N GLU A 759 -37.66 37.62 -19.57
CA GLU A 759 -36.77 37.12 -18.52
C GLU A 759 -35.45 36.56 -19.10
N PRO A 760 -34.31 36.70 -18.38
CA PRO A 760 -33.01 36.19 -18.83
C PRO A 760 -32.94 34.66 -18.78
N THR A 761 -32.47 34.04 -19.85
CA THR A 761 -32.17 32.60 -19.91
C THR A 761 -30.67 32.38 -19.71
N VAL A 762 -30.28 31.53 -18.76
CA VAL A 762 -28.87 31.16 -18.56
C VAL A 762 -28.49 30.10 -19.61
N LEU A 763 -27.59 30.45 -20.52
CA LEU A 763 -27.09 29.52 -21.53
C LEU A 763 -25.93 28.66 -21.00
N ALA A 764 -25.08 29.27 -20.17
CA ALA A 764 -24.01 28.57 -19.47
C ALA A 764 -23.75 29.23 -18.12
N ASP A 765 -23.49 28.43 -17.10
CA ASP A 765 -23.14 28.90 -15.75
C ASP A 765 -21.80 28.27 -15.35
N ASN A 766 -20.88 29.10 -14.85
CA ASN A 766 -19.53 28.69 -14.47
C ASN A 766 -18.76 27.93 -15.57
N ALA A 767 -18.95 28.30 -16.84
CA ALA A 767 -18.28 27.70 -17.99
C ALA A 767 -16.77 28.03 -17.95
N GLN A 768 -15.93 27.02 -18.13
CA GLN A 768 -14.47 27.17 -18.17
C GLN A 768 -13.95 27.28 -19.61
N TYR A 769 -12.75 27.84 -19.78
CA TYR A 769 -12.00 27.76 -21.04
C TYR A 769 -11.90 26.31 -21.52
N GLY A 770 -12.03 26.10 -22.83
CA GLY A 770 -11.90 24.77 -23.41
C GLY A 770 -13.20 23.98 -23.45
N LEU A 771 -14.35 24.65 -23.52
CA LEU A 771 -15.66 24.04 -23.50
C LEU A 771 -16.45 24.36 -24.77
N ILE A 772 -17.09 23.34 -25.35
CA ILE A 772 -18.20 23.51 -26.30
C ILE A 772 -19.45 22.85 -25.72
N THR A 773 -20.54 23.59 -25.59
CA THR A 773 -21.78 23.07 -25.01
C THR A 773 -22.63 22.35 -26.06
N GLY A 774 -23.63 21.58 -25.62
CA GLY A 774 -24.75 21.21 -26.49
C GLY A 774 -25.61 22.43 -26.86
N TYR A 775 -26.49 22.25 -27.84
CA TYR A 775 -27.48 23.29 -28.20
C TYR A 775 -28.61 23.37 -27.19
N ALA A 776 -28.96 24.59 -26.80
CA ALA A 776 -30.18 24.93 -26.11
C ALA A 776 -31.20 25.49 -27.13
N PRO A 777 -32.47 25.05 -27.09
CA PRO A 777 -33.51 25.62 -27.94
C PRO A 777 -33.74 27.09 -27.55
N MET A 778 -33.68 27.99 -28.52
CA MET A 778 -33.83 29.43 -28.29
C MET A 778 -34.53 30.08 -29.48
N PRO A 779 -35.68 30.75 -29.31
CA PRO A 779 -36.41 31.37 -30.41
C PRO A 779 -35.55 32.36 -31.20
N ALA A 780 -35.79 32.47 -32.50
CA ALA A 780 -35.19 33.50 -33.33
C ALA A 780 -35.57 34.90 -32.80
N GLY A 781 -34.62 35.84 -32.85
CA GLY A 781 -34.82 37.19 -32.34
C GLY A 781 -33.56 37.83 -31.79
N ARG A 782 -33.72 39.07 -31.34
CA ARG A 782 -32.65 39.83 -30.70
C ARG A 782 -32.60 39.51 -29.21
N TYR A 783 -31.39 39.42 -28.68
CA TYR A 783 -31.10 39.16 -27.27
C TYR A 783 -29.99 40.10 -26.80
N ASP A 784 -30.09 40.53 -25.54
CA ASP A 784 -28.97 41.12 -24.81
C ASP A 784 -28.22 39.99 -24.10
N ALA A 785 -27.00 39.70 -24.56
CA ALA A 785 -26.15 38.68 -23.98
C ALA A 785 -25.30 39.29 -22.86
N ALA A 786 -25.51 38.87 -21.61
CA ALA A 786 -24.69 39.26 -20.48
C ALA A 786 -23.66 38.16 -20.18
N VAL A 787 -22.39 38.48 -20.41
CA VAL A 787 -21.23 37.68 -20.03
C VAL A 787 -20.76 38.21 -18.68
N THR A 788 -20.81 37.39 -17.63
CA THR A 788 -20.31 37.76 -16.30
C THR A 788 -19.08 36.93 -15.97
N ALA A 789 -17.97 37.60 -15.64
CA ALA A 789 -16.73 36.94 -15.22
C ALA A 789 -15.95 37.87 -14.28
N ASN A 790 -15.30 37.30 -13.25
CA ASN A 790 -14.46 38.04 -12.29
C ASN A 790 -15.12 39.31 -11.71
N GLY A 791 -16.43 39.26 -11.41
CA GLY A 791 -17.19 40.37 -10.84
C GLY A 791 -17.54 41.50 -11.82
N HIS A 792 -17.23 41.34 -13.11
CA HIS A 792 -17.55 42.29 -14.18
C HIS A 792 -18.58 41.67 -15.14
N GLU A 793 -19.43 42.51 -15.73
CA GLU A 793 -20.46 42.10 -16.69
C GLU A 793 -20.28 42.87 -18.01
N TRP A 794 -20.24 42.14 -19.12
CA TRP A 794 -20.21 42.69 -20.47
C TRP A 794 -21.52 42.34 -21.17
N ARG A 795 -22.20 43.36 -21.69
CA ARG A 795 -23.46 43.23 -22.42
C ARG A 795 -23.24 43.41 -23.90
N LEU A 796 -23.63 42.43 -24.69
CA LEU A 796 -23.38 42.36 -26.12
C LEU A 796 -24.68 41.98 -26.85
N PRO A 797 -25.10 42.73 -27.88
CA PRO A 797 -26.28 42.35 -28.65
C PRO A 797 -26.01 41.08 -29.46
N VAL A 798 -26.93 40.12 -29.38
CA VAL A 798 -26.93 38.85 -30.14
C VAL A 798 -28.22 38.78 -30.94
N GLU A 799 -28.16 38.28 -32.18
CA GLU A 799 -29.33 38.18 -33.07
C GLU A 799 -29.39 36.77 -33.63
N LEU A 800 -30.28 35.96 -33.06
CA LEU A 800 -30.46 34.58 -33.49
C LEU A 800 -31.37 34.57 -34.73
N ALA A 801 -30.82 34.10 -35.86
CA ALA A 801 -31.55 33.98 -37.11
C ALA A 801 -32.60 32.86 -37.05
N ASP A 802 -33.66 33.00 -37.84
CA ASP A 802 -34.69 31.97 -37.97
C ASP A 802 -34.19 30.81 -38.85
N GLY A 803 -34.23 29.59 -38.32
CA GLY A 803 -33.99 28.36 -39.09
C GLY A 803 -32.58 27.78 -39.10
N GLY A 804 -31.76 27.98 -38.07
CA GLY A 804 -30.50 27.23 -37.95
C GLY A 804 -29.78 27.34 -36.59
N PRO A 805 -28.99 26.32 -36.20
CA PRO A 805 -28.18 26.38 -35.00
C PRO A 805 -27.11 27.49 -35.09
N THR A 806 -26.86 28.15 -33.95
CA THR A 806 -25.86 29.21 -33.82
C THR A 806 -24.92 28.91 -32.65
N THR A 807 -23.62 29.00 -32.89
CA THR A 807 -22.57 28.94 -31.87
C THR A 807 -22.15 30.35 -31.51
N LEU A 808 -22.25 30.68 -30.22
CA LEU A 808 -21.65 31.87 -29.65
C LEU A 808 -20.21 31.54 -29.25
N VAL A 809 -19.23 32.03 -30.02
CA VAL A 809 -17.81 31.84 -29.76
C VAL A 809 -17.32 32.97 -28.86
N LEU A 810 -16.90 32.63 -27.65
CA LEU A 810 -16.41 33.58 -26.65
C LEU A 810 -14.88 33.58 -26.65
N ASN A 811 -14.25 34.66 -27.11
CA ASN A 811 -12.79 34.83 -27.22
C ASN A 811 -12.27 35.92 -26.26
N ASP A 812 -10.96 35.93 -25.99
CA ASP A 812 -10.33 37.05 -25.29
C ASP A 812 -10.23 38.27 -26.22
N GLY A 813 -10.60 39.45 -25.72
CA GLY A 813 -10.50 40.72 -26.43
C GLY A 813 -9.70 41.77 -25.66
N PRO A 814 -9.35 42.89 -26.31
CA PRO A 814 -8.53 43.95 -25.70
C PRO A 814 -9.21 44.63 -24.51
N ASP A 815 -10.54 44.69 -24.48
CA ASP A 815 -11.35 45.37 -23.45
C ASP A 815 -12.25 44.41 -22.64
N GLY A 816 -12.00 43.10 -22.72
CA GLY A 816 -12.81 42.05 -22.11
C GLY A 816 -13.19 40.94 -23.10
N PRO A 817 -14.01 39.96 -22.67
CA PRO A 817 -14.44 38.85 -23.51
C PRO A 817 -15.27 39.33 -24.71
N LEU A 818 -14.94 38.81 -25.90
CA LEU A 818 -15.62 39.09 -27.17
C LEU A 818 -16.52 37.92 -27.56
N LEU A 819 -17.78 38.20 -27.86
CA LEU A 819 -18.76 37.21 -28.31
C LEU A 819 -18.97 37.32 -29.82
N GLN A 820 -18.60 36.28 -30.56
CA GLN A 820 -18.79 36.17 -32.01
C GLN A 820 -19.89 35.15 -32.32
N GLN A 821 -20.77 35.46 -33.27
CA GLN A 821 -21.82 34.55 -33.70
C GLN A 821 -21.36 33.77 -34.93
N MET A 822 -21.51 32.45 -34.87
CA MET A 822 -21.18 31.54 -35.97
C MET A 822 -22.39 30.68 -36.26
N HIS A 823 -22.87 30.70 -37.51
CA HIS A 823 -23.99 29.85 -37.92
C HIS A 823 -23.48 28.44 -38.25
N ASP A 824 -24.16 27.42 -37.73
CA ASP A 824 -23.75 26.02 -37.80
C ASP A 824 -24.50 25.26 -38.90
N VAL A 825 -24.62 25.91 -40.05
CA VAL A 825 -25.29 25.36 -41.25
C VAL A 825 -24.22 25.02 -42.28
N PRO A 826 -24.03 23.73 -42.65
CA PRO A 826 -23.05 23.34 -43.64
C PRO A 826 -23.36 23.92 -45.02
N GLY A 827 -22.45 24.75 -45.55
CA GLY A 827 -22.46 25.17 -46.96
C GLY A 827 -21.84 24.12 -47.90
N ALA A 828 -21.55 24.50 -49.15
CA ALA A 828 -20.80 23.65 -50.08
C ALA A 828 -19.37 23.43 -49.56
N ALA A 829 -19.13 22.28 -48.92
CA ALA A 829 -17.88 21.98 -48.23
C ALA A 829 -16.82 21.38 -49.15
N ALA A 830 -15.63 22.02 -49.20
CA ALA A 830 -14.46 21.47 -49.89
C ALA A 830 -14.02 20.13 -49.27
N ARG A 831 -13.39 19.25 -50.03
CA ARG A 831 -12.82 18.00 -49.47
C ARG A 831 -11.61 18.32 -48.60
N LEU A 832 -11.29 17.41 -47.66
CA LEU A 832 -10.01 17.42 -46.96
C LEU A 832 -8.85 17.28 -47.95
N ASP A 833 -7.69 17.79 -47.56
CA ASP A 833 -6.45 17.59 -48.31
C ASP A 833 -6.03 16.11 -48.22
N PRO A 834 -5.24 15.60 -49.19
CA PRO A 834 -4.73 14.24 -49.14
C PRO A 834 -3.94 13.97 -47.83
N PRO A 835 -3.98 12.74 -47.28
CA PRO A 835 -3.20 12.39 -46.09
C PRO A 835 -1.68 12.58 -46.32
N ASP A 836 -0.97 13.17 -45.36
CA ASP A 836 0.49 13.40 -45.39
C ASP A 836 1.18 12.87 -44.12
N LEU A 837 0.65 11.78 -43.55
CA LEU A 837 1.22 11.18 -42.35
C LEU A 837 2.48 10.35 -42.66
N THR A 838 3.61 10.77 -42.09
CA THR A 838 4.88 10.02 -42.15
C THR A 838 5.42 9.69 -40.75
N MET A 839 5.93 8.47 -40.58
CA MET A 839 6.52 8.02 -39.32
C MET A 839 7.89 8.67 -39.09
N PRO A 840 8.26 8.99 -37.83
CA PRO A 840 9.54 9.62 -37.54
C PRO A 840 10.73 8.74 -37.91
N ALA A 841 11.81 9.36 -38.38
CA ALA A 841 13.08 8.67 -38.63
C ALA A 841 13.70 8.15 -37.32
N ALA A 842 14.41 7.02 -37.39
CA ALA A 842 14.98 6.31 -36.24
C ALA A 842 16.06 7.09 -35.44
N GLY A 843 16.45 8.30 -35.87
CA GLY A 843 17.75 8.90 -35.53
C GLY A 843 17.82 10.01 -34.48
N SER A 844 16.79 10.30 -33.68
CA SER A 844 16.93 11.32 -32.61
C SER A 844 15.98 11.07 -31.45
N VAL A 845 16.46 10.38 -30.41
CA VAL A 845 15.78 10.19 -29.13
C VAL A 845 16.50 11.06 -28.09
N PRO A 846 15.81 11.95 -27.34
CA PRO A 846 16.39 12.58 -26.17
C PRO A 846 16.69 11.50 -25.12
N GLU A 847 17.89 11.53 -24.58
CA GLU A 847 18.39 10.57 -23.60
C GLU A 847 17.50 10.56 -22.34
N LYS A 848 16.56 9.62 -22.26
CA LYS A 848 15.88 9.28 -21.00
C LYS A 848 16.76 8.27 -20.29
N THR A 849 17.15 8.62 -19.07
CA THR A 849 17.98 7.82 -18.18
C THR A 849 17.49 6.36 -18.16
N PRO A 850 18.37 5.37 -18.35
CA PRO A 850 17.97 3.97 -18.30
C PRO A 850 17.31 3.68 -16.95
N SER A 851 16.11 3.12 -16.98
CA SER A 851 15.52 2.47 -15.81
C SER A 851 16.52 1.43 -15.30
N GLN A 852 16.80 1.51 -14.00
CA GLN A 852 17.76 0.63 -13.35
C GLN A 852 17.43 -0.82 -13.66
N THR A 853 18.42 -1.52 -14.22
CA THR A 853 18.46 -2.97 -14.19
C THR A 853 18.31 -3.42 -12.74
N VAL A 854 17.23 -4.15 -12.49
CA VAL A 854 16.96 -4.83 -11.23
C VAL A 854 18.22 -5.59 -10.83
N ARG A 855 18.88 -5.13 -9.77
CA ARG A 855 19.96 -5.88 -9.14
C ARG A 855 19.35 -7.18 -8.62
N GLU A 856 19.63 -8.28 -9.32
CA GLU A 856 19.46 -9.60 -8.75
C GLU A 856 20.11 -9.65 -7.37
N GLY A 857 19.34 -10.14 -6.40
CA GLY A 857 19.63 -10.10 -4.97
C GLY A 857 21.09 -10.44 -4.67
N THR A 858 21.77 -9.48 -4.06
CA THR A 858 23.17 -9.62 -3.69
C THR A 858 23.41 -10.92 -2.89
N SER A 859 24.52 -11.59 -3.20
CA SER A 859 25.06 -12.77 -2.48
C SER A 859 25.11 -12.60 -0.95
N ARG A 860 25.08 -11.35 -0.44
CA ARG A 860 25.01 -11.02 0.99
C ARG A 860 23.72 -11.46 1.68
N SER A 861 22.57 -11.47 0.99
CA SER A 861 21.27 -11.86 1.56
C SER A 861 21.23 -13.33 2.03
N LYS A 862 22.00 -14.22 1.38
CA LYS A 862 22.14 -15.64 1.76
C LYS A 862 23.28 -15.90 2.75
N ALA A 863 24.30 -15.05 2.78
CA ALA A 863 25.46 -15.20 3.67
C ALA A 863 25.17 -14.77 5.11
N ILE A 864 24.28 -13.80 5.33
CA ILE A 864 24.08 -13.18 6.65
C ILE A 864 23.24 -14.05 7.62
N PRO A 865 22.22 -14.83 7.22
CA PRO A 865 21.58 -15.79 8.12
C PRO A 865 22.57 -16.84 8.65
N ALA A 866 23.54 -17.24 7.82
CA ALA A 866 24.63 -18.11 8.22
C ALA A 866 25.60 -17.38 9.16
N VAL A 867 25.90 -16.10 8.93
CA VAL A 867 26.72 -15.27 9.84
C VAL A 867 26.02 -14.99 11.17
N LEU A 868 24.72 -14.69 11.21
CA LEU A 868 23.93 -14.53 12.44
C LEU A 868 23.85 -15.82 13.23
N CYS A 869 23.60 -16.96 12.57
CA CYS A 869 23.75 -18.28 13.19
C CYS A 869 25.16 -18.48 13.74
N THR A 870 26.19 -18.10 12.97
CA THR A 870 27.60 -18.20 13.38
C THR A 870 27.93 -17.26 14.55
N VAL A 871 27.40 -16.04 14.61
CA VAL A 871 27.59 -15.08 15.69
C VAL A 871 26.88 -15.55 16.95
N VAL A 872 25.71 -16.17 16.84
CA VAL A 872 25.03 -16.82 17.98
C VAL A 872 25.84 -18.02 18.48
N ILE A 873 26.34 -18.86 17.57
CA ILE A 873 27.19 -20.03 17.90
C ILE A 873 28.53 -19.57 18.50
N VAL A 874 29.16 -18.55 17.95
CA VAL A 874 30.44 -17.98 18.41
C VAL A 874 30.25 -17.21 19.71
N GLY A 875 29.17 -16.44 19.86
CA GLY A 875 28.80 -15.77 21.11
C GLY A 875 28.57 -16.76 22.23
N ALA A 876 27.87 -17.86 21.96
CA ALA A 876 27.74 -18.98 22.87
C ALA A 876 29.12 -19.60 23.18
N ALA A 877 29.97 -19.83 22.17
CA ALA A 877 31.31 -20.38 22.34
C ALA A 877 32.27 -19.45 23.13
N VAL A 878 32.15 -18.13 22.98
CA VAL A 878 32.92 -17.12 23.73
C VAL A 878 32.45 -17.04 25.18
N LEU A 879 31.14 -17.15 25.44
CA LEU A 879 30.61 -17.26 26.80
C LEU A 879 31.14 -18.51 27.50
N VAL A 880 31.24 -19.62 26.75
CA VAL A 880 31.84 -20.90 27.19
C VAL A 880 33.33 -20.75 27.46
N ALA A 881 34.08 -20.08 26.57
CA ALA A 881 35.51 -19.85 26.75
C ALA A 881 35.81 -18.94 27.97
N LYS A 882 35.01 -17.90 28.20
CA LYS A 882 35.14 -17.01 29.38
C LYS A 882 34.81 -17.72 30.70
N THR A 883 33.81 -18.60 30.72
CA THR A 883 33.47 -19.39 31.91
C THR A 883 34.52 -20.46 32.20
N LEU A 884 35.11 -21.08 31.18
CA LEU A 884 36.25 -22.01 31.32
C LEU A 884 37.52 -21.32 31.82
N ARG A 885 37.78 -20.06 31.43
CA ARG A 885 38.92 -19.27 31.96
C ARG A 885 38.76 -18.92 33.44
N ARG A 886 37.54 -18.59 33.90
CA ARG A 886 37.27 -18.29 35.32
C ARG A 886 37.41 -19.50 36.25
N GLN A 887 37.27 -20.72 35.74
CA GLN A 887 37.52 -21.95 36.52
C GLN A 887 38.99 -22.39 36.58
N ARG A 888 39.88 -21.74 35.81
CA ARG A 888 41.34 -21.99 35.90
C ARG A 888 42.06 -21.06 36.88
N GLN A 889 41.37 -20.11 37.47
CA GLN A 889 41.92 -19.14 38.43
C GLN A 889 41.40 -19.35 39.87
N TRP A 890 40.84 -20.53 40.17
CA TRP A 890 40.46 -20.96 41.50
C TRP A 890 40.99 -22.37 41.75
#